data_AF-A0A853ST46-F1
#
_entry.id   AF-A0A853ST46-F1
#
_cell.length_a   1.000
_cell.length_b   1.000
_cell.length_c   1.000
_cell.angle_alpha   90.00
_cell.angle_beta   90.00
_cell.angle_gamma   90.00
#
_symmetry.space_group_name_H-M   'P 1'
#
loop_
_entity.id
_entity.type
_entity.pdbx_description
1 polymer ?
#
loop_
_entity_poly.entity_id
_entity_poly.type
_entity_poly.pdbx_seq_one_letter_code
_entity_poly.pdbx_strand_id
1 'polypeptide(L)'
;MTDLLRKLPSGQPERILLELVGDQALAGGKYAEALQSYKDAKGKSWRLRKKIGWCCYQLDMLSDCTRYLEDARRHRESKPLAILIDCIAAGNIWGEHDDELDDLVQMLLELPDKDPYFYELADRHLINTTQRLDKLRFGYETFPENAKLRRIYTRALWGDDLSKDTLLALVSEAVQVPAAEPEDLWQGFEIFHSFGHHAQALELVGRIREISAPFSRRALAFVEADLFNLSGFPDRAAAIYQQLLEDAPSENSCNDLALHAARGLLQLRVERGSNLEIETAARSFASCLCRHGVLSIAHLPCPLTPDHIMIEVGTMLMPYRPNGDLTGLQDRIFTSVTDKDVRALFKVLFANQDGQDGQMPVDIARELKLSAGRESTLPFIQREVAWARMEAGDFEGAGRAFFRFNFAWALELPRGMMGLDDSTIFDEAPYNDEDVVDQFADGMLKEALLEGLAHNNGLHHISNILCNYLRAPLLEYKLHTRFYSMMEAIIEKHLVIGVEVMPGIWFDYALAAHQTGKHKTAISSYNACLEQEPTHSDARMNLLLLVPPAERLRTIIDHDIAALVVSTPPGSVTDMTLEQAVYLIALHRSCATGEHQVLRPFGENECPFAPSPEMYQPLFALLRSGLIMVSPVTPTTAFTVIQSPPAVEGYHLENLFWELPDATVKRVREIEEVCSTNAWPETWKADAIKLAYELARHECLAYLQLCVSERHLQAPPTVKALLMIDSALAKFSVSQVFNFLWQGTAGASESQGTKRLSPAHVANAILRTAQQRLDSARMEHREVKGFKRPQEIMRSQLSYTLHDFFLGFGDRSYTQPLAALFTERNNRHHHGGAS
;
A
#
# COMPACT_ATOMS: atom_id res chain seq x y z
N MET A 1 -31.25 -30.87 -7.40
CA MET A 1 -31.11 -32.08 -6.56
C MET A 1 -32.45 -32.78 -6.33
N THR A 2 -33.49 -32.07 -5.89
CA THR A 2 -34.82 -32.62 -5.55
C THR A 2 -35.58 -33.24 -6.74
N ASP A 3 -35.42 -32.71 -7.96
CA ASP A 3 -36.08 -33.26 -9.16
C ASP A 3 -35.34 -34.46 -9.79
N LEU A 4 -34.04 -34.61 -9.53
CA LEU A 4 -33.24 -35.74 -10.00
C LEU A 4 -33.46 -36.99 -9.13
N LEU A 5 -33.62 -36.80 -7.81
CA LEU A 5 -33.95 -37.87 -6.87
C LEU A 5 -35.35 -38.48 -7.12
N ARG A 6 -36.27 -37.76 -7.75
CA ARG A 6 -37.62 -38.25 -8.09
C ARG A 6 -37.67 -39.19 -9.30
N LYS A 7 -36.64 -39.22 -10.15
CA LYS A 7 -36.61 -40.02 -11.40
C LYS A 7 -35.88 -41.36 -11.28
N LEU A 8 -35.29 -41.67 -10.12
CA LEU A 8 -34.47 -42.87 -9.93
C LEU A 8 -35.29 -44.03 -9.34
N PRO A 9 -35.04 -45.29 -9.76
CA PRO A 9 -35.80 -46.46 -9.31
C PRO A 9 -35.74 -46.62 -7.78
N SER A 10 -36.91 -46.70 -7.14
CA SER A 10 -37.04 -46.86 -5.70
C SER A 10 -36.39 -48.17 -5.24
N GLY A 11 -35.32 -48.09 -4.45
CA GLY A 11 -34.65 -49.25 -3.84
C GLY A 11 -33.14 -49.34 -3.99
N GLN A 12 -32.49 -48.44 -4.74
CA GLN A 12 -31.02 -48.43 -4.79
C GLN A 12 -30.41 -47.84 -3.50
N PRO A 13 -29.30 -48.41 -2.98
CA PRO A 13 -28.57 -47.83 -1.86
C PRO A 13 -28.21 -46.37 -2.14
N GLU A 14 -28.43 -45.49 -1.16
CA GLU A 14 -28.15 -44.05 -1.21
C GLU A 14 -26.78 -43.71 -1.82
N ARG A 15 -25.77 -44.55 -1.52
CA ARG A 15 -24.43 -44.47 -2.10
C ARG A 15 -24.39 -44.50 -3.63
N ILE A 16 -25.18 -45.35 -4.30
CA ILE A 16 -25.18 -45.46 -5.76
C ILE A 16 -25.81 -44.22 -6.39
N LEU A 17 -26.84 -43.66 -5.73
CA LEU A 17 -27.47 -42.41 -6.17
C LEU A 17 -26.47 -41.25 -6.13
N LEU A 18 -25.69 -41.14 -5.05
CA LEU A 18 -24.64 -40.12 -4.91
C LEU A 18 -23.51 -40.30 -5.95
N GLU A 19 -23.12 -41.54 -6.25
CA GLU A 19 -22.13 -41.81 -7.31
C GLU A 19 -22.66 -41.41 -8.69
N LEU A 20 -23.93 -41.68 -9.00
CA LEU A 20 -24.55 -41.28 -10.28
C LEU A 20 -24.68 -39.76 -10.41
N VAL A 21 -25.01 -39.06 -9.33
CA VAL A 21 -25.01 -37.59 -9.30
C VAL A 21 -23.61 -37.06 -9.57
N GLY A 22 -22.59 -37.66 -8.96
CA GLY A 22 -21.19 -37.33 -9.23
C GLY A 22 -20.79 -37.57 -10.68
N ASP A 23 -21.20 -38.70 -11.27
CA ASP A 23 -20.93 -39.04 -12.68
C ASP A 23 -21.55 -38.02 -13.64
N GLN A 24 -22.78 -37.58 -13.36
CA GLN A 24 -23.46 -36.56 -14.14
C GLN A 24 -22.76 -35.19 -14.02
N ALA A 25 -22.34 -34.81 -12.82
CA ALA A 25 -21.58 -33.58 -12.60
C ALA A 25 -20.22 -33.62 -13.30
N LEU A 26 -19.52 -34.76 -13.23
CA LEU A 26 -18.23 -34.99 -13.90
C LEU A 26 -18.36 -34.88 -15.43
N ALA A 27 -19.39 -35.48 -16.02
CA ALA A 27 -19.65 -35.38 -17.46
C ALA A 27 -19.96 -33.93 -17.91
N GLY A 28 -20.43 -33.08 -17.00
CA GLY A 28 -20.66 -31.65 -17.24
C GLY A 28 -19.46 -30.73 -16.94
N GLY A 29 -18.28 -31.27 -16.63
CA GLY A 29 -17.10 -30.49 -16.26
C GLY A 29 -17.19 -29.81 -14.88
N LYS A 30 -18.14 -30.23 -14.03
CA LYS A 30 -18.38 -29.64 -12.70
C LYS A 30 -17.63 -30.39 -11.61
N TYR A 31 -16.31 -30.26 -11.61
CA TYR A 31 -15.42 -31.10 -10.79
C TYR A 31 -15.64 -30.95 -9.27
N ALA A 32 -15.95 -29.75 -8.77
CA ALA A 32 -16.22 -29.54 -7.34
C ALA A 32 -17.53 -30.20 -6.87
N GLU A 33 -18.61 -30.07 -7.66
CA GLU A 33 -19.90 -30.73 -7.38
C GLU A 33 -19.75 -32.27 -7.43
N ALA A 34 -18.99 -32.77 -8.42
CA ALA A 34 -18.68 -34.19 -8.55
C ALA A 34 -17.88 -34.71 -7.34
N LEU A 35 -16.81 -33.99 -6.95
CA LEU A 35 -15.96 -34.34 -5.82
C LEU A 35 -16.77 -34.45 -4.51
N GLN A 36 -17.64 -33.48 -4.23
CA GLN A 36 -18.50 -33.49 -3.05
C GLN A 36 -19.44 -34.70 -3.07
N SER A 37 -20.11 -34.95 -4.20
CA SER A 37 -21.03 -36.08 -4.37
C SER A 37 -20.33 -37.43 -4.15
N TYR A 38 -19.11 -37.59 -4.66
CA TYR A 38 -18.33 -38.81 -4.44
C TYR A 38 -17.85 -38.97 -2.99
N LYS A 39 -17.48 -37.89 -2.31
CA LYS A 39 -17.12 -37.91 -0.87
C LYS A 39 -18.32 -38.31 -0.01
N ASP A 40 -19.50 -37.77 -0.32
CA ASP A 40 -20.75 -38.07 0.40
C ASP A 40 -21.21 -39.52 0.22
N ALA A 41 -20.87 -40.15 -0.91
CA ALA A 41 -21.13 -41.56 -1.15
C ALA A 41 -20.38 -42.49 -0.16
N LYS A 42 -19.37 -41.99 0.59
CA LYS A 42 -18.59 -42.69 1.63
C LYS A 42 -18.06 -44.07 1.21
N GLY A 43 -17.84 -44.28 -0.09
CA GLY A 43 -17.39 -45.56 -0.62
C GLY A 43 -15.87 -45.71 -0.52
N LYS A 44 -15.40 -46.92 -0.19
CA LYS A 44 -13.96 -47.27 -0.19
C LYS A 44 -13.50 -48.00 -1.46
N SER A 45 -14.41 -48.26 -2.41
CA SER A 45 -14.08 -48.98 -3.64
C SER A 45 -13.09 -48.18 -4.50
N TRP A 46 -12.13 -48.88 -5.12
CA TRP A 46 -11.19 -48.29 -6.07
C TRP A 46 -11.88 -47.46 -7.16
N ARG A 47 -12.98 -47.96 -7.73
CA ARG A 47 -13.81 -47.25 -8.71
C ARG A 47 -14.23 -45.85 -8.27
N LEU A 48 -14.54 -45.65 -6.99
CA LEU A 48 -14.95 -44.35 -6.46
C LEU A 48 -13.73 -43.47 -6.17
N ARG A 49 -12.68 -44.06 -5.56
CA ARG A 49 -11.43 -43.35 -5.26
C ARG A 49 -10.76 -42.79 -6.52
N LYS A 50 -10.75 -43.53 -7.64
CA LYS A 50 -10.22 -43.00 -8.91
C LYS A 50 -11.01 -41.81 -9.46
N LYS A 51 -12.34 -41.80 -9.29
CA LYS A 51 -13.18 -40.65 -9.68
C LYS A 51 -12.93 -39.43 -8.79
N ILE A 52 -12.76 -39.65 -7.48
CA ILE A 52 -12.36 -38.61 -6.52
C ILE A 52 -10.99 -38.05 -6.91
N GLY A 53 -10.00 -38.91 -7.15
CA GLY A 53 -8.66 -38.51 -7.59
C GLY A 53 -8.68 -37.69 -8.87
N TRP A 54 -9.43 -38.11 -9.89
CA TRP A 54 -9.61 -37.33 -11.12
C TRP A 54 -10.16 -35.92 -10.85
N CYS A 55 -11.17 -35.79 -9.99
CA CYS A 55 -11.72 -34.48 -9.63
C CYS A 55 -10.69 -33.62 -8.87
N CYS A 56 -9.92 -34.23 -7.96
CA CYS A 56 -8.84 -33.54 -7.26
C CYS A 56 -7.77 -33.01 -8.23
N TYR A 57 -7.37 -33.81 -9.23
CA TYR A 57 -6.42 -33.36 -10.25
C TYR A 57 -6.93 -32.17 -11.05
N GLN A 58 -8.19 -32.21 -11.52
CA GLN A 58 -8.80 -31.11 -12.28
C GLN A 58 -9.04 -29.83 -11.45
N LEU A 59 -8.99 -29.94 -10.11
CA LEU A 59 -9.12 -28.82 -9.17
C LEU A 59 -7.77 -28.38 -8.58
N ASP A 60 -6.65 -28.86 -9.12
CA ASP A 60 -5.29 -28.59 -8.63
C ASP A 60 -5.07 -28.96 -7.14
N MET A 61 -5.81 -29.97 -6.66
CA MET A 61 -5.70 -30.52 -5.30
C MET A 61 -4.72 -31.71 -5.28
N LEU A 62 -3.46 -31.46 -5.63
CA LEU A 62 -2.48 -32.50 -5.98
C LEU A 62 -2.19 -33.49 -4.83
N SER A 63 -2.06 -33.01 -3.58
CA SER A 63 -1.80 -33.88 -2.42
C SER A 63 -2.96 -34.83 -2.12
N ASP A 64 -4.21 -34.35 -2.23
CA ASP A 64 -5.40 -35.17 -2.11
C ASP A 64 -5.51 -36.16 -3.27
N CYS A 65 -5.17 -35.73 -4.49
CA CYS A 65 -5.13 -36.60 -5.67
C CYS A 65 -4.19 -37.78 -5.46
N THR A 66 -2.93 -37.52 -5.04
CA THR A 66 -1.93 -38.55 -4.72
C THR A 66 -2.48 -39.57 -3.73
N ARG A 67 -3.09 -39.10 -2.63
CA ARG A 67 -3.69 -39.97 -1.61
C ARG A 67 -4.81 -40.86 -2.15
N TYR A 68 -5.67 -40.34 -3.02
CA TYR A 68 -6.78 -41.12 -3.57
C TYR A 68 -6.35 -42.07 -4.69
N LEU A 69 -5.25 -41.77 -5.38
CA LEU A 69 -4.72 -42.56 -6.50
C LEU A 69 -3.56 -43.48 -6.13
N GLU A 70 -3.08 -43.50 -4.89
CA GLU A 70 -1.98 -44.36 -4.42
C GLU A 70 -2.15 -45.85 -4.82
N ASP A 71 -3.38 -46.37 -4.75
CA ASP A 71 -3.71 -47.76 -5.13
C ASP A 71 -3.66 -48.02 -6.66
N ALA A 72 -3.46 -47.01 -7.51
CA ALA A 72 -3.34 -47.17 -8.97
C ALA A 72 -2.27 -48.19 -9.36
N ARG A 73 -1.17 -48.25 -8.59
CA ARG A 73 -0.05 -49.19 -8.75
C ARG A 73 -0.52 -50.64 -8.72
N ARG A 74 -1.44 -50.96 -7.79
CA ARG A 74 -1.98 -52.31 -7.61
C ARG A 74 -2.99 -52.67 -8.68
N HIS A 75 -3.77 -51.68 -9.12
CA HIS A 75 -4.83 -51.89 -10.10
C HIS A 75 -4.36 -51.87 -11.55
N ARG A 76 -3.13 -51.38 -11.83
CA ARG A 76 -2.52 -51.36 -13.18
C ARG A 76 -3.43 -50.70 -14.24
N GLU A 77 -4.10 -49.61 -13.85
CA GLU A 77 -4.88 -48.78 -14.78
C GLU A 77 -4.01 -47.62 -15.27
N SER A 78 -3.85 -47.47 -16.59
CA SER A 78 -2.91 -46.52 -17.21
C SER A 78 -3.21 -45.06 -16.88
N LYS A 79 -4.45 -44.59 -17.08
CA LYS A 79 -4.83 -43.19 -16.83
C LYS A 79 -4.68 -42.77 -15.36
N PRO A 80 -5.22 -43.50 -14.36
CA PRO A 80 -4.99 -43.16 -12.95
C PRO A 80 -3.51 -43.17 -12.56
N LEU A 81 -2.72 -44.08 -13.14
CA LEU A 81 -1.29 -44.17 -12.87
C LEU A 81 -0.52 -42.97 -13.43
N ALA A 82 -0.85 -42.53 -14.65
CA ALA A 82 -0.28 -41.33 -15.26
C ALA A 82 -0.57 -40.06 -14.44
N ILE A 83 -1.81 -39.91 -13.92
CA ILE A 83 -2.18 -38.78 -13.04
C ILE A 83 -1.43 -38.83 -11.71
N LEU A 84 -1.28 -40.03 -11.13
CA LEU A 84 -0.51 -40.21 -9.91
C LEU A 84 0.94 -39.75 -10.10
N ILE A 85 1.58 -40.11 -11.23
CA ILE A 85 2.93 -39.68 -11.59
C ILE A 85 3.02 -38.15 -11.63
N ASP A 86 2.11 -37.48 -12.35
CA ASP A 86 2.05 -36.01 -12.42
C ASP A 86 1.90 -35.36 -11.04
N CYS A 87 1.03 -35.90 -10.17
CA CYS A 87 0.82 -35.35 -8.83
C CYS A 87 2.04 -35.54 -7.91
N ILE A 88 2.74 -36.67 -8.00
CA ILE A 88 3.97 -36.90 -7.25
C ILE A 88 5.07 -35.96 -7.77
N ALA A 89 5.22 -35.86 -9.09
CA ALA A 89 6.20 -34.99 -9.73
C ALA A 89 6.02 -33.52 -9.35
N ALA A 90 4.78 -33.02 -9.34
CA ALA A 90 4.48 -31.65 -8.92
C ALA A 90 4.76 -31.39 -7.43
N GLY A 91 4.70 -32.43 -6.59
CA GLY A 91 5.10 -32.36 -5.17
C GLY A 91 6.62 -32.38 -4.96
N ASN A 92 7.39 -32.84 -5.96
CA ASN A 92 8.85 -32.91 -5.93
C ASN A 92 9.47 -31.62 -6.49
N ILE A 93 9.32 -30.53 -5.74
CA ILE A 93 9.76 -29.17 -6.12
C ILE A 93 11.27 -29.08 -6.36
N TRP A 94 12.06 -29.98 -5.76
CA TRP A 94 13.52 -29.96 -5.84
C TRP A 94 14.09 -30.70 -7.04
N GLY A 95 13.25 -31.36 -7.85
CA GLY A 95 13.68 -32.00 -9.10
C GLY A 95 14.71 -33.10 -8.91
N GLU A 96 14.87 -33.64 -7.69
CA GLU A 96 15.71 -34.81 -7.48
C GLU A 96 15.07 -35.99 -8.20
N HIS A 97 15.87 -36.72 -8.98
CA HIS A 97 15.48 -37.97 -9.60
C HIS A 97 14.89 -38.89 -8.53
N ASP A 98 13.60 -39.20 -8.67
CA ASP A 98 12.83 -39.99 -7.71
C ASP A 98 12.69 -41.41 -8.25
N ASP A 99 13.34 -42.37 -7.59
CA ASP A 99 13.23 -43.80 -7.89
C ASP A 99 11.75 -44.24 -7.93
N GLU A 100 10.89 -43.60 -7.13
CA GLU A 100 9.45 -43.87 -7.14
C GLU A 100 8.79 -43.45 -8.47
N LEU A 101 9.17 -42.30 -9.02
CA LEU A 101 8.65 -41.84 -10.32
C LEU A 101 9.18 -42.72 -11.46
N ASP A 102 10.45 -43.15 -11.40
CA ASP A 102 11.04 -44.07 -12.37
C ASP A 102 10.26 -45.39 -12.40
N ASP A 103 10.08 -46.04 -11.25
CA ASP A 103 9.34 -47.30 -11.09
C ASP A 103 7.90 -47.18 -11.62
N LEU A 104 7.22 -46.08 -11.32
CA LEU A 104 5.84 -45.85 -11.75
C LEU A 104 5.73 -45.69 -13.27
N VAL A 105 6.67 -44.98 -13.88
CA VAL A 105 6.69 -44.77 -15.33
C VAL A 105 7.05 -46.06 -16.05
N GLN A 106 7.99 -46.85 -15.54
CA GLN A 106 8.27 -48.18 -16.07
C GLN A 106 7.01 -49.07 -16.04
N MET A 107 6.30 -49.09 -14.91
CA MET A 107 5.04 -49.81 -14.77
C MET A 107 3.98 -49.33 -15.76
N LEU A 108 3.84 -48.01 -15.95
CA LEU A 108 2.91 -47.41 -16.90
C LEU A 108 3.20 -47.85 -18.35
N LEU A 109 4.47 -47.83 -18.75
CA LEU A 109 4.91 -48.18 -20.10
C LEU A 109 4.76 -49.69 -20.42
N GLU A 110 4.64 -50.56 -19.43
CA GLU A 110 4.36 -51.99 -19.61
C GLU A 110 2.88 -52.30 -19.86
N LEU A 111 1.97 -51.38 -19.53
CA LEU A 111 0.53 -51.58 -19.71
C LEU A 111 0.15 -51.67 -21.19
N PRO A 112 -0.92 -52.43 -21.55
CA PRO A 112 -1.29 -52.65 -22.94
C PRO A 112 -1.87 -51.40 -23.62
N ASP A 113 -2.57 -50.56 -22.86
CA ASP A 113 -3.10 -49.29 -23.37
C ASP A 113 -1.94 -48.33 -23.56
N LYS A 114 -1.54 -48.09 -24.82
CA LYS A 114 -0.49 -47.13 -25.16
C LYS A 114 -1.11 -45.76 -25.43
N ASP A 115 -0.47 -44.71 -24.94
CA ASP A 115 -0.82 -43.32 -25.18
C ASP A 115 0.48 -42.52 -25.37
N PRO A 116 0.58 -41.62 -26.36
CA PRO A 116 1.76 -40.78 -26.55
C PRO A 116 2.20 -40.04 -25.28
N TYR A 117 1.25 -39.60 -24.46
CA TYR A 117 1.51 -38.88 -23.21
C TYR A 117 2.34 -39.71 -22.22
N PHE A 118 2.24 -41.04 -22.23
CA PHE A 118 3.02 -41.91 -21.34
C PHE A 118 4.51 -41.86 -21.65
N TYR A 119 4.87 -41.62 -22.92
CA TYR A 119 6.25 -41.46 -23.34
C TYR A 119 6.78 -40.06 -23.02
N GLU A 120 5.91 -39.06 -22.92
CA GLU A 120 6.30 -37.74 -22.39
C GLU A 120 6.66 -37.82 -20.89
N LEU A 121 5.95 -38.67 -20.14
CA LEU A 121 6.31 -38.97 -18.75
C LEU A 121 7.63 -39.75 -18.69
N ALA A 122 7.88 -40.63 -19.66
CA ALA A 122 9.15 -41.36 -19.80
C ALA A 122 10.35 -40.43 -19.95
N ASP A 123 10.25 -39.42 -20.82
CA ASP A 123 11.30 -38.42 -21.00
C ASP A 123 11.66 -37.67 -19.70
N ARG A 124 10.61 -37.26 -18.97
CA ARG A 124 10.74 -36.45 -17.76
C ARG A 124 11.27 -37.21 -16.55
N HIS A 125 10.90 -38.49 -16.41
CA HIS A 125 11.03 -39.19 -15.12
C HIS A 125 11.85 -40.48 -15.17
N LEU A 126 12.18 -41.02 -16.34
CA LEU A 126 13.10 -42.17 -16.38
C LEU A 126 14.54 -41.73 -16.10
N ILE A 127 15.16 -42.35 -15.11
CA ILE A 127 16.52 -42.05 -14.65
C ILE A 127 17.56 -42.66 -15.59
N ASN A 128 17.32 -43.88 -16.06
CA ASN A 128 18.25 -44.57 -16.96
C ASN A 128 18.13 -44.03 -18.39
N THR A 129 19.13 -43.24 -18.81
CA THR A 129 19.22 -42.63 -20.14
C THR A 129 19.01 -43.61 -21.30
N THR A 130 19.68 -44.77 -21.30
CA THR A 130 19.55 -45.77 -22.37
C THR A 130 18.14 -46.33 -22.45
N GLN A 131 17.56 -46.68 -21.30
CA GLN A 131 16.19 -47.18 -21.21
C GLN A 131 15.18 -46.11 -21.64
N ARG A 132 15.38 -44.86 -21.21
CA ARG A 132 14.58 -43.71 -21.63
C ARG A 132 14.56 -43.57 -23.14
N LEU A 133 15.73 -43.55 -23.78
CA LEU A 133 15.84 -43.51 -25.25
C LEU A 133 15.15 -44.68 -25.94
N ASP A 134 15.34 -45.90 -25.46
CA ASP A 134 14.70 -47.09 -26.04
C ASP A 134 13.17 -47.00 -25.97
N LYS A 135 12.63 -46.50 -24.84
CA LYS A 135 11.18 -46.28 -24.68
C LYS A 135 10.68 -45.15 -25.57
N LEU A 136 11.41 -44.05 -25.69
CA LEU A 136 11.06 -42.95 -26.58
C LEU A 136 11.09 -43.38 -28.06
N ARG A 137 12.10 -44.15 -28.49
CA ARG A 137 12.15 -44.75 -29.82
C ARG A 137 10.93 -45.61 -30.08
N PHE A 138 10.61 -46.53 -29.17
CA PHE A 138 9.44 -47.39 -29.29
C PHE A 138 8.13 -46.58 -29.36
N GLY A 139 8.01 -45.51 -28.57
CA GLY A 139 6.88 -44.59 -28.62
C GLY A 139 6.76 -43.90 -29.98
N TYR A 140 7.87 -43.35 -30.50
CA TYR A 140 7.93 -42.73 -31.82
C TYR A 140 7.54 -43.70 -32.94
N GLU A 141 8.07 -44.93 -32.92
CA GLU A 141 7.71 -45.98 -33.88
C GLU A 141 6.24 -46.40 -33.80
N THR A 142 5.66 -46.36 -32.59
CA THR A 142 4.23 -46.68 -32.36
C THR A 142 3.30 -45.55 -32.80
N PHE A 143 3.74 -44.29 -32.67
CA PHE A 143 2.95 -43.09 -32.97
C PHE A 143 3.70 -42.12 -33.90
N PRO A 144 4.02 -42.52 -35.15
CA PRO A 144 4.89 -41.75 -36.04
C PRO A 144 4.30 -40.38 -36.44
N GLU A 145 2.97 -40.26 -36.44
CA GLU A 145 2.25 -39.02 -36.76
C GLU A 145 2.19 -38.03 -35.58
N ASN A 146 2.61 -38.43 -34.37
CA ASN A 146 2.58 -37.54 -33.21
C ASN A 146 3.81 -36.63 -33.20
N ALA A 147 3.63 -35.38 -33.64
CA ALA A 147 4.71 -34.39 -33.74
C ALA A 147 5.42 -34.14 -32.39
N LYS A 148 4.67 -34.03 -31.30
CA LYS A 148 5.23 -33.78 -29.96
C LYS A 148 6.15 -34.91 -29.50
N LEU A 149 5.74 -36.16 -29.69
CA LEU A 149 6.56 -37.32 -29.33
C LEU A 149 7.82 -37.43 -30.19
N ARG A 150 7.70 -37.13 -31.49
CA ARG A 150 8.86 -37.00 -32.38
C ARG A 150 9.84 -35.95 -31.85
N ARG A 151 9.38 -34.75 -31.46
CA ARG A 151 10.25 -33.71 -30.88
C ARG A 151 10.97 -34.17 -29.62
N ILE A 152 10.25 -34.80 -28.70
CA ILE A 152 10.80 -35.33 -27.46
C ILE A 152 11.90 -36.37 -27.77
N TYR A 153 11.60 -37.32 -28.65
CA TYR A 153 12.58 -38.33 -29.05
C TYR A 153 13.83 -37.71 -29.72
N THR A 154 13.64 -36.79 -30.67
CA THR A 154 14.74 -36.08 -31.32
C THR A 154 15.59 -35.28 -30.32
N ARG A 155 14.97 -34.66 -29.30
CA ARG A 155 15.70 -33.90 -28.27
C ARG A 155 16.51 -34.82 -27.36
N ALA A 156 15.92 -35.93 -26.93
CA ALA A 156 16.60 -36.92 -26.11
C ALA A 156 17.79 -37.52 -26.87
N LEU A 157 17.62 -37.85 -28.15
CA LEU A 157 18.71 -38.31 -29.01
C LEU A 157 19.85 -37.29 -29.12
N TRP A 158 19.54 -35.99 -29.18
CA TRP A 158 20.54 -34.94 -29.27
C TRP A 158 21.38 -34.82 -27.99
N GLY A 159 20.78 -35.02 -26.82
CA GLY A 159 21.49 -34.98 -25.53
C GLY A 159 22.47 -36.14 -25.30
N ASP A 160 22.27 -37.28 -25.98
CA ASP A 160 23.03 -38.52 -25.73
C ASP A 160 24.19 -38.76 -26.71
N ASP A 161 24.65 -37.71 -27.42
CA ASP A 161 25.79 -37.74 -28.36
C ASP A 161 25.74 -38.90 -29.39
N LEU A 162 24.53 -39.34 -29.75
CA LEU A 162 24.31 -40.39 -30.76
C LEU A 162 24.68 -39.92 -32.17
N SER A 163 24.78 -40.86 -33.12
CA SER A 163 25.32 -40.60 -34.46
C SER A 163 24.64 -39.39 -35.12
N LYS A 164 25.42 -38.33 -35.35
CA LYS A 164 25.03 -37.08 -36.05
C LYS A 164 24.14 -37.33 -37.26
N ASP A 165 24.47 -38.32 -38.08
CA ASP A 165 23.74 -38.64 -39.32
C ASP A 165 22.30 -39.09 -39.07
N THR A 166 22.06 -39.91 -38.05
CA THR A 166 20.70 -40.36 -37.69
C THR A 166 19.85 -39.19 -37.21
N LEU A 167 20.42 -38.31 -36.38
CA LEU A 167 19.73 -37.14 -35.87
C LEU A 167 19.38 -36.15 -37.00
N LEU A 168 20.33 -35.89 -37.91
CA LEU A 168 20.09 -35.05 -39.08
C LEU A 168 19.04 -35.63 -40.03
N ALA A 169 19.01 -36.96 -40.22
CA ALA A 169 18.00 -37.61 -41.03
C ALA A 169 16.59 -37.45 -40.44
N LEU A 170 16.42 -37.71 -39.14
CA LEU A 170 15.14 -37.56 -38.43
C LEU A 170 14.64 -36.12 -38.45
N VAL A 171 15.52 -35.16 -38.19
CA VAL A 171 15.18 -33.73 -38.26
C VAL A 171 14.79 -33.33 -39.67
N SER A 172 15.55 -33.78 -40.69
CA SER A 172 15.25 -33.47 -42.09
C SER A 172 13.86 -33.97 -42.49
N GLU A 173 13.50 -35.19 -42.09
CA GLU A 173 12.17 -35.75 -42.30
C GLU A 173 11.08 -34.90 -41.63
N ALA A 174 11.27 -34.54 -40.36
CA ALA A 174 10.31 -33.76 -39.59
C ALA A 174 10.04 -32.37 -40.20
N VAL A 175 11.09 -31.65 -40.61
CA VAL A 175 10.96 -30.28 -41.11
C VAL A 175 10.52 -30.21 -42.57
N GLN A 176 10.68 -31.28 -43.36
CA GLN A 176 10.26 -31.33 -44.77
C GLN A 176 8.74 -31.51 -44.95
N VAL A 177 8.01 -31.86 -43.88
CA VAL A 177 6.55 -31.92 -43.93
C VAL A 177 5.99 -30.51 -44.23
N PRO A 178 5.13 -30.33 -45.25
CA PRO A 178 4.59 -29.01 -45.62
C PRO A 178 3.80 -28.32 -44.49
N ALA A 179 3.29 -29.11 -43.54
CA ALA A 179 2.57 -28.64 -42.35
C ALA A 179 3.38 -28.85 -41.05
N ALA A 180 4.71 -28.85 -41.12
CA ALA A 180 5.56 -28.90 -39.93
C ALA A 180 5.21 -27.77 -38.97
N GLU A 181 5.07 -28.09 -37.69
CA GLU A 181 4.75 -27.11 -36.66
C GLU A 181 5.95 -26.16 -36.44
N PRO A 182 5.75 -24.89 -36.06
CA PRO A 182 6.84 -23.95 -35.76
C PRO A 182 7.89 -24.51 -34.80
N GLU A 183 7.45 -25.29 -33.81
CA GLU A 183 8.30 -25.96 -32.83
C GLU A 183 9.20 -27.03 -33.45
N ASP A 184 8.71 -27.77 -34.47
CA ASP A 184 9.53 -28.73 -35.23
C ASP A 184 10.62 -28.00 -36.02
N LEU A 185 10.25 -26.88 -36.65
CA LEU A 185 11.19 -26.06 -37.42
C LEU A 185 12.27 -25.46 -36.51
N TRP A 186 11.92 -24.99 -35.31
CA TRP A 186 12.88 -24.41 -34.38
C TRP A 186 13.84 -25.46 -33.82
N GLN A 187 13.33 -26.63 -33.41
CA GLN A 187 14.20 -27.73 -32.99
C GLN A 187 15.15 -28.14 -34.12
N GLY A 188 14.65 -28.20 -35.36
CA GLY A 188 15.50 -28.46 -36.51
C GLY A 188 16.56 -27.39 -36.72
N PHE A 189 16.21 -26.11 -36.56
CA PHE A 189 17.16 -24.99 -36.59
C PHE A 189 18.28 -25.18 -35.56
N GLU A 190 17.95 -25.45 -34.29
CA GLU A 190 18.94 -25.61 -33.22
C GLU A 190 19.93 -26.74 -33.52
N ILE A 191 19.42 -27.89 -33.96
CA ILE A 191 20.23 -29.07 -34.28
C ILE A 191 21.10 -28.84 -35.52
N PHE A 192 20.55 -28.28 -36.60
CA PHE A 192 21.37 -27.95 -37.77
C PHE A 192 22.44 -26.92 -37.43
N HIS A 193 22.09 -25.91 -36.64
CA HIS A 193 23.02 -24.87 -36.19
C HIS A 193 24.16 -25.45 -35.34
N SER A 194 23.87 -26.30 -34.36
CA SER A 194 24.89 -26.92 -33.50
C SER A 194 25.88 -27.81 -34.27
N PHE A 195 25.45 -28.37 -35.40
CA PHE A 195 26.29 -29.19 -36.27
C PHE A 195 26.96 -28.44 -37.43
N GLY A 196 26.84 -27.10 -37.48
CA GLY A 196 27.44 -26.24 -38.51
C GLY A 196 26.71 -26.22 -39.85
N HIS A 197 25.49 -26.76 -39.93
CA HIS A 197 24.64 -26.75 -41.13
C HIS A 197 23.86 -25.43 -41.24
N HIS A 198 24.57 -24.31 -41.29
CA HIS A 198 23.97 -22.97 -41.18
C HIS A 198 23.02 -22.61 -42.32
N ALA A 199 23.22 -23.15 -43.52
CA ALA A 199 22.32 -22.93 -44.66
C ALA A 199 20.92 -23.54 -44.42
N GLN A 200 20.86 -24.78 -43.92
CA GLN A 200 19.62 -25.43 -43.53
C GLN A 200 18.98 -24.74 -42.34
N ALA A 201 19.77 -24.37 -41.32
CA ALA A 201 19.29 -23.64 -40.16
C ALA A 201 18.63 -22.31 -40.57
N LEU A 202 19.23 -21.58 -41.50
CA LEU A 202 18.72 -20.32 -42.04
C LEU A 202 17.42 -20.49 -42.81
N GLU A 203 17.30 -21.54 -43.62
CA GLU A 203 16.06 -21.87 -44.33
C GLU A 203 14.90 -22.10 -43.36
N LEU A 204 15.15 -22.82 -42.25
CA LEU A 204 14.13 -23.08 -41.24
C LEU A 204 13.72 -21.81 -40.49
N VAL A 205 14.66 -20.97 -40.08
CA VAL A 205 14.34 -19.67 -39.44
C VAL A 205 13.50 -18.80 -40.36
N GLY A 206 13.82 -18.76 -41.66
CA GLY A 206 13.02 -18.04 -42.65
C GLY A 206 11.57 -18.53 -42.73
N ARG A 207 11.37 -19.86 -42.74
CA ARG A 207 10.02 -20.48 -42.73
C ARG A 207 9.24 -20.15 -41.45
N ILE A 208 9.89 -20.20 -40.28
CA ILE A 208 9.26 -19.81 -39.01
C ILE A 208 8.85 -18.33 -39.08
N ARG A 209 9.74 -17.46 -39.57
CA ARG A 209 9.48 -16.03 -39.69
C ARG A 209 8.25 -15.72 -40.53
N GLU A 210 8.05 -16.42 -41.65
CA GLU A 210 6.89 -16.21 -42.53
C GLU A 210 5.55 -16.44 -41.80
N ILE A 211 5.49 -17.43 -40.92
CA ILE A 211 4.28 -17.83 -40.18
C ILE A 211 4.14 -17.16 -38.80
N SER A 212 5.20 -16.52 -38.28
CA SER A 212 5.20 -15.84 -36.98
C SER A 212 4.48 -14.48 -36.97
N ALA A 213 4.08 -14.05 -35.77
CA ALA A 213 3.56 -12.71 -35.51
C ALA A 213 4.62 -11.61 -35.73
N PRO A 214 4.24 -10.32 -35.91
CA PRO A 214 5.16 -9.23 -36.24
C PRO A 214 6.34 -9.04 -35.26
N PHE A 215 6.11 -9.22 -33.95
CA PHE A 215 7.18 -9.12 -32.96
C PHE A 215 8.20 -10.24 -33.11
N SER A 216 7.74 -11.50 -33.13
CA SER A 216 8.61 -12.67 -33.29
C SER A 216 9.33 -12.68 -34.64
N ARG A 217 8.74 -12.06 -35.69
CA ARG A 217 9.42 -11.86 -36.99
C ARG A 217 10.71 -11.06 -36.87
N ARG A 218 10.75 -10.04 -36.00
CA ARG A 218 11.96 -9.24 -35.78
C ARG A 218 13.02 -10.03 -35.02
N ALA A 219 12.62 -10.74 -33.98
CA ALA A 219 13.52 -11.60 -33.23
C ALA A 219 14.10 -12.71 -34.13
N LEU A 220 13.30 -13.29 -35.03
CA LEU A 220 13.78 -14.28 -36.01
C LEU A 220 14.68 -13.66 -37.07
N ALA A 221 14.41 -12.42 -37.52
CA ALA A 221 15.34 -11.71 -38.40
C ALA A 221 16.70 -11.46 -37.73
N PHE A 222 16.72 -11.25 -36.41
CA PHE A 222 17.97 -11.18 -35.65
C PHE A 222 18.73 -12.52 -35.68
N VAL A 223 18.03 -13.65 -35.46
CA VAL A 223 18.62 -15.00 -35.59
C VAL A 223 19.17 -15.24 -37.01
N GLU A 224 18.46 -14.79 -38.04
CA GLU A 224 18.97 -14.85 -39.42
C GLU A 224 20.27 -14.07 -39.60
N ALA A 225 20.37 -12.87 -39.01
CA ALA A 225 21.58 -12.05 -39.09
C ALA A 225 22.79 -12.76 -38.44
N ASP A 226 22.59 -13.36 -37.27
CA ASP A 226 23.60 -14.18 -36.60
C ASP A 226 24.05 -15.36 -37.49
N LEU A 227 23.10 -16.08 -38.10
CA LEU A 227 23.38 -17.19 -39.01
C LEU A 227 24.10 -16.75 -40.28
N PHE A 228 23.76 -15.60 -40.85
CA PHE A 228 24.48 -15.04 -42.00
C PHE A 228 25.92 -14.70 -41.65
N ASN A 229 26.17 -14.15 -40.45
CA ASN A 229 27.52 -13.86 -39.99
C ASN A 229 28.35 -15.14 -39.89
N LEU A 230 27.82 -16.18 -39.24
CA LEU A 230 28.47 -17.50 -39.10
C LEU A 230 28.67 -18.21 -40.44
N SER A 231 27.76 -18.01 -41.39
CA SER A 231 27.86 -18.57 -42.75
C SER A 231 28.84 -17.83 -43.66
N GLY A 232 29.52 -16.78 -43.18
CA GLY A 232 30.48 -16.02 -43.97
C GLY A 232 29.88 -14.94 -44.87
N PHE A 233 28.66 -14.48 -44.58
CA PHE A 233 27.98 -13.39 -45.31
C PHE A 233 27.80 -12.13 -44.43
N PRO A 234 28.90 -11.48 -44.00
CA PRO A 234 28.85 -10.40 -43.02
C PRO A 234 28.09 -9.17 -43.52
N ASP A 235 28.14 -8.84 -44.82
CA ASP A 235 27.44 -7.68 -45.36
C ASP A 235 25.92 -7.83 -45.25
N ARG A 236 25.42 -9.06 -45.44
CA ARG A 236 24.00 -9.38 -45.30
C ARG A 236 23.57 -9.37 -43.84
N ALA A 237 24.40 -9.92 -42.94
CA ALA A 237 24.17 -9.82 -41.49
C ALA A 237 24.10 -8.36 -41.03
N ALA A 238 25.09 -7.54 -41.44
CA ALA A 238 25.15 -6.12 -41.12
C ALA A 238 23.92 -5.36 -41.64
N ALA A 239 23.46 -5.63 -42.85
CA ALA A 239 22.25 -5.03 -43.41
C ALA A 239 20.99 -5.36 -42.58
N ILE A 240 20.86 -6.61 -42.11
CA ILE A 240 19.71 -7.01 -41.28
C ILE A 240 19.80 -6.39 -39.88
N TYR A 241 20.96 -6.38 -39.23
CA TYR A 241 21.11 -5.69 -37.94
C TYR A 241 20.79 -4.19 -38.08
N GLN A 242 21.29 -3.54 -39.12
CA GLN A 242 21.00 -2.13 -39.39
C GLN A 242 19.50 -1.89 -39.59
N GLN A 243 18.83 -2.75 -40.37
CA GLN A 243 17.39 -2.68 -40.54
C GLN A 243 16.64 -2.85 -39.21
N LEU A 244 17.05 -3.77 -38.34
CA LEU A 244 16.44 -3.96 -37.03
C LEU A 244 16.59 -2.72 -36.12
N LEU A 245 17.70 -1.98 -36.24
CA LEU A 245 17.91 -0.72 -35.53
C LEU A 245 17.02 0.40 -36.06
N GLU A 246 16.81 0.46 -37.37
CA GLU A 246 15.96 1.43 -38.05
C GLU A 246 14.46 1.16 -37.80
N ASP A 247 14.08 -0.11 -37.77
CA ASP A 247 12.70 -0.57 -37.58
C ASP A 247 12.27 -0.58 -36.11
N ALA A 248 13.18 -0.35 -35.15
CA ALA A 248 12.88 -0.36 -33.73
C ALA A 248 11.93 0.80 -33.36
N PRO A 249 10.64 0.54 -33.07
CA PRO A 249 9.70 1.57 -32.67
C PRO A 249 10.13 2.17 -31.32
N SER A 250 9.58 3.33 -30.97
CA SER A 250 9.74 3.93 -29.64
C SER A 250 9.06 3.14 -28.50
N GLU A 251 8.62 1.90 -28.75
CA GLU A 251 7.98 1.04 -27.77
C GLU A 251 9.03 0.23 -27.00
N ASN A 252 8.93 0.23 -25.66
CA ASN A 252 9.92 -0.39 -24.76
C ASN A 252 10.21 -1.87 -25.07
N SER A 253 9.24 -2.63 -25.59
CA SER A 253 9.39 -4.07 -25.89
C SER A 253 10.43 -4.36 -26.98
N CYS A 254 10.80 -3.38 -27.80
CA CYS A 254 11.78 -3.56 -28.88
C CYS A 254 13.19 -3.10 -28.51
N ASN A 255 13.38 -2.46 -27.33
CA ASN A 255 14.68 -1.90 -26.94
C ASN A 255 15.73 -2.98 -26.69
N ASP A 256 15.35 -4.14 -26.14
CA ASP A 256 16.26 -5.26 -25.91
C ASP A 256 16.79 -5.82 -27.23
N LEU A 257 15.88 -6.09 -28.16
CA LEU A 257 16.25 -6.62 -29.48
C LEU A 257 17.14 -5.62 -30.26
N ALA A 258 16.83 -4.32 -30.19
CA ALA A 258 17.65 -3.28 -30.80
C ALA A 258 19.05 -3.23 -30.17
N LEU A 259 19.16 -3.36 -28.85
CA LEU A 259 20.46 -3.41 -28.16
C LEU A 259 21.28 -4.64 -28.61
N HIS A 260 20.66 -5.81 -28.72
CA HIS A 260 21.31 -7.01 -29.24
C HIS A 260 21.74 -6.86 -30.71
N ALA A 261 20.89 -6.26 -31.56
CA ALA A 261 21.23 -5.96 -32.95
C ALA A 261 22.42 -4.99 -33.07
N ALA A 262 22.44 -3.94 -32.24
CA ALA A 262 23.55 -2.98 -32.21
C ALA A 262 24.85 -3.64 -31.76
N ARG A 263 24.78 -4.58 -30.80
CA ARG A 263 25.93 -5.36 -30.35
C ARG A 263 26.48 -6.26 -31.44
N GLY A 264 25.61 -7.04 -32.10
CA GLY A 264 26.01 -7.90 -33.22
C GLY A 264 26.63 -7.12 -34.38
N LEU A 265 26.04 -5.96 -34.72
CA LEU A 265 26.60 -5.04 -35.71
C LEU A 265 27.98 -4.53 -35.29
N LEU A 266 28.14 -4.10 -34.04
CA LEU A 266 29.42 -3.60 -33.53
C LEU A 266 30.50 -4.68 -33.57
N GLN A 267 30.22 -5.90 -33.09
CA GLN A 267 31.16 -7.02 -33.14
C GLN A 267 31.66 -7.25 -34.58
N LEU A 268 30.72 -7.35 -35.53
CA LEU A 268 31.01 -7.57 -36.95
C LEU A 268 31.88 -6.45 -37.54
N ARG A 269 31.60 -5.18 -37.20
CA ARG A 269 32.41 -4.03 -37.66
C ARG A 269 33.78 -3.99 -37.01
N VAL A 270 33.91 -4.41 -35.76
CA VAL A 270 35.20 -4.47 -35.08
C VAL A 270 36.11 -5.52 -35.70
N GLU A 271 35.57 -6.69 -36.05
CA GLU A 271 36.33 -7.79 -36.65
C GLU A 271 36.77 -7.51 -38.10
N ARG A 272 35.92 -6.85 -38.89
CA ARG A 272 36.10 -6.79 -40.37
C ARG A 272 36.02 -5.39 -40.98
N GLY A 273 35.60 -4.39 -40.21
CA GLY A 273 35.33 -3.04 -40.68
C GLY A 273 36.50 -2.06 -40.55
N SER A 274 36.32 -0.91 -41.19
CA SER A 274 37.16 0.28 -41.02
C SER A 274 36.88 0.99 -39.69
N ASN A 275 37.80 1.86 -39.25
CA ASN A 275 37.62 2.64 -38.01
C ASN A 275 36.33 3.48 -38.02
N LEU A 276 35.95 4.02 -39.19
CA LEU A 276 34.73 4.81 -39.33
C LEU A 276 33.46 3.96 -39.12
N GLU A 277 33.45 2.73 -39.64
CA GLU A 277 32.33 1.81 -39.47
C GLU A 277 32.22 1.32 -38.02
N ILE A 278 33.36 1.07 -37.36
CA ILE A 278 33.42 0.75 -35.92
C ILE A 278 32.83 1.90 -35.11
N GLU A 279 33.26 3.13 -35.36
CA GLU A 279 32.74 4.30 -34.63
C GLU A 279 31.24 4.50 -34.85
N THR A 280 30.76 4.31 -36.07
CA THR A 280 29.33 4.41 -36.40
C THR A 280 28.50 3.34 -35.67
N ALA A 281 28.97 2.09 -35.65
CA ALA A 281 28.32 1.01 -34.93
C ALA A 281 28.36 1.24 -33.40
N ALA A 282 29.48 1.74 -32.88
CA ALA A 282 29.66 2.06 -31.45
C ALA A 282 28.68 3.15 -30.99
N ARG A 283 28.46 4.19 -31.81
CA ARG A 283 27.42 5.21 -31.57
C ARG A 283 26.02 4.63 -31.56
N SER A 284 25.73 3.70 -32.47
CA SER A 284 24.42 3.04 -32.54
C SER A 284 24.15 2.18 -31.29
N PHE A 285 25.17 1.44 -30.84
CA PHE A 285 25.12 0.68 -29.58
C PHE A 285 24.93 1.60 -28.37
N ALA A 286 25.73 2.66 -28.25
CA ALA A 286 25.58 3.64 -27.17
C ALA A 286 24.19 4.26 -27.15
N SER A 287 23.66 4.64 -28.32
CA SER A 287 22.31 5.20 -28.44
C SER A 287 21.24 4.22 -27.99
N CYS A 288 21.34 2.93 -28.37
CA CYS A 288 20.38 1.91 -27.93
C CYS A 288 20.46 1.67 -26.42
N LEU A 289 21.65 1.62 -25.84
CA LEU A 289 21.84 1.45 -24.41
C LEU A 289 21.24 2.63 -23.62
N CYS A 290 21.44 3.86 -24.09
CA CYS A 290 20.87 5.05 -23.43
C CYS A 290 19.34 5.11 -23.51
N ARG A 291 18.67 4.44 -24.46
CA ARG A 291 17.20 4.36 -24.51
C ARG A 291 16.59 3.54 -23.36
N HIS A 292 17.39 2.70 -22.71
CA HIS A 292 16.99 1.96 -21.49
C HIS A 292 17.01 2.85 -20.22
N GLY A 293 17.40 4.12 -20.36
CA GLY A 293 17.49 5.08 -19.26
C GLY A 293 18.84 5.07 -18.54
N VAL A 294 19.05 6.06 -17.67
CA VAL A 294 20.31 6.31 -16.94
C VAL A 294 20.74 5.14 -16.05
N LEU A 295 19.80 4.26 -15.67
CA LEU A 295 20.07 3.08 -14.86
C LEU A 295 20.48 1.84 -15.66
N SER A 296 20.48 1.90 -16.99
CA SER A 296 20.74 0.72 -17.82
C SER A 296 22.07 0.06 -17.53
N ILE A 297 23.11 0.84 -17.22
CA ILE A 297 24.44 0.32 -16.86
C ILE A 297 24.43 -0.43 -15.52
N ALA A 298 23.58 -0.01 -14.57
CA ALA A 298 23.52 -0.58 -13.23
C ALA A 298 22.61 -1.82 -13.14
N HIS A 299 21.60 -1.92 -14.02
CA HIS A 299 20.57 -2.96 -13.92
C HIS A 299 20.57 -3.97 -15.05
N LEU A 300 21.13 -3.65 -16.22
CA LEU A 300 21.23 -4.64 -17.28
C LEU A 300 22.37 -5.62 -16.95
N PRO A 301 22.15 -6.94 -17.12
CA PRO A 301 23.25 -7.88 -17.17
C PRO A 301 24.24 -7.41 -18.26
N CYS A 302 25.54 -7.61 -18.00
CA CYS A 302 26.66 -7.04 -18.75
C CYS A 302 26.34 -6.88 -20.26
N PRO A 303 26.09 -5.64 -20.76
CA PRO A 303 25.56 -5.44 -22.11
C PRO A 303 26.57 -5.82 -23.21
N LEU A 304 27.83 -6.05 -22.83
CA LEU A 304 28.91 -6.52 -23.69
C LEU A 304 28.86 -8.04 -23.93
N THR A 305 28.25 -8.81 -23.04
CA THR A 305 28.10 -10.26 -23.16
C THR A 305 26.69 -10.64 -23.62
N PRO A 306 26.54 -11.75 -24.35
CA PRO A 306 25.23 -12.17 -24.82
C PRO A 306 24.36 -12.81 -23.75
N ASP A 307 23.29 -12.10 -23.38
CA ASP A 307 22.12 -12.66 -22.70
C ASP A 307 21.14 -13.31 -23.66
N HIS A 308 20.30 -14.20 -23.13
CA HIS A 308 19.25 -14.86 -23.90
C HIS A 308 18.14 -13.88 -24.28
N ILE A 309 17.70 -13.92 -25.54
CA ILE A 309 16.45 -13.31 -25.97
C ILE A 309 15.34 -14.37 -25.98
N MET A 310 14.14 -13.99 -25.57
CA MET A 310 12.98 -14.87 -25.63
C MET A 310 12.25 -14.69 -26.97
N ILE A 311 12.12 -15.79 -27.72
CA ILE A 311 11.51 -15.81 -29.06
C ILE A 311 10.24 -16.65 -29.00
N GLU A 312 9.11 -16.07 -29.40
CA GLU A 312 7.86 -16.81 -29.55
C GLU A 312 7.89 -17.64 -30.84
N VAL A 313 7.82 -18.96 -30.67
CA VAL A 313 7.84 -19.97 -31.73
C VAL A 313 6.60 -20.85 -31.55
N GLY A 314 5.58 -20.63 -32.37
CA GLY A 314 4.31 -21.33 -32.24
C GLY A 314 3.64 -21.01 -30.91
N THR A 315 3.49 -22.01 -30.06
CA THR A 315 2.93 -21.90 -28.71
C THR A 315 3.98 -21.80 -27.60
N MET A 316 5.26 -21.83 -27.97
CA MET A 316 6.39 -21.89 -27.03
C MET A 316 7.19 -20.59 -27.03
N LEU A 317 7.79 -20.29 -25.88
CA LEU A 317 8.75 -19.20 -25.71
C LEU A 317 10.15 -19.80 -25.58
N MET A 318 10.97 -19.63 -26.61
CA MET A 318 12.28 -20.25 -26.73
C MET A 318 13.40 -19.25 -26.40
N PRO A 319 14.35 -19.58 -25.51
CA PRO A 319 15.53 -18.76 -25.31
C PRO A 319 16.51 -18.93 -26.49
N TYR A 320 17.01 -17.83 -27.05
CA TYR A 320 18.08 -17.83 -28.03
C TYR A 320 19.26 -17.03 -27.50
N ARG A 321 20.47 -17.60 -27.56
CA ARG A 321 21.70 -16.93 -27.14
C ARG A 321 22.37 -16.28 -28.36
N PRO A 322 22.44 -14.94 -28.44
CA PRO A 322 23.13 -14.26 -29.52
C PRO A 322 24.62 -14.58 -29.60
N ASN A 323 25.21 -14.50 -30.80
CA ASN A 323 26.65 -14.68 -30.99
C ASN A 323 27.50 -13.43 -30.67
N GLY A 324 26.84 -12.27 -30.54
CA GLY A 324 27.48 -10.98 -30.27
C GLY A 324 28.20 -10.92 -28.92
N ASP A 325 29.53 -11.06 -28.92
CA ASP A 325 30.39 -10.91 -27.74
C ASP A 325 31.48 -9.86 -27.99
N LEU A 326 31.51 -8.83 -27.13
CA LEU A 326 32.45 -7.71 -27.23
C LEU A 326 33.61 -7.80 -26.22
N THR A 327 33.62 -8.76 -25.31
CA THR A 327 34.62 -8.89 -24.22
C THR A 327 36.06 -8.86 -24.74
N GLY A 328 36.36 -9.65 -25.77
CA GLY A 328 37.70 -9.75 -26.37
C GLY A 328 38.09 -8.61 -27.33
N LEU A 329 37.25 -7.59 -27.48
CA LEU A 329 37.36 -6.56 -28.53
C LEU A 329 37.72 -5.17 -28.00
N GLN A 330 38.05 -5.05 -26.72
CA GLN A 330 38.33 -3.79 -26.01
C GLN A 330 39.35 -2.88 -26.71
N ASP A 331 40.56 -3.37 -26.97
CA ASP A 331 41.66 -2.56 -27.53
C ASP A 331 41.30 -1.96 -28.90
N ARG A 332 40.62 -2.77 -29.71
CA ARG A 332 40.20 -2.35 -31.05
C ARG A 332 39.11 -1.28 -30.96
N ILE A 333 38.13 -1.45 -30.07
CA ILE A 333 37.09 -0.43 -29.83
C ILE A 333 37.72 0.88 -29.34
N PHE A 334 38.60 0.84 -28.33
CA PHE A 334 39.23 2.05 -27.79
C PHE A 334 40.10 2.80 -28.80
N THR A 335 40.78 2.08 -29.69
CA THR A 335 41.64 2.69 -30.71
C THR A 335 40.81 3.28 -31.86
N SER A 336 39.68 2.68 -32.21
CA SER A 336 38.86 3.08 -33.37
C SER A 336 37.80 4.14 -33.04
N VAL A 337 37.27 4.20 -31.81
CA VAL A 337 36.23 5.17 -31.41
C VAL A 337 36.87 6.49 -30.98
N THR A 338 36.70 7.54 -31.80
CA THR A 338 37.26 8.86 -31.51
C THR A 338 36.37 9.72 -30.61
N ASP A 339 35.05 9.56 -30.71
CA ASP A 339 34.06 10.20 -29.85
C ASP A 339 34.31 9.90 -28.37
N LYS A 340 34.51 10.96 -27.57
CA LYS A 340 34.91 10.85 -26.16
C LYS A 340 33.79 10.26 -25.29
N ASP A 341 32.54 10.61 -25.57
CA ASP A 341 31.39 10.19 -24.78
C ASP A 341 31.10 8.70 -25.00
N VAL A 342 31.13 8.27 -26.26
CA VAL A 342 31.00 6.86 -26.62
C VAL A 342 32.15 6.04 -26.06
N ARG A 343 33.40 6.52 -26.20
CA ARG A 343 34.57 5.80 -25.66
C ARG A 343 34.52 5.71 -24.13
N ALA A 344 34.14 6.77 -23.44
CA ALA A 344 33.98 6.77 -21.97
C ALA A 344 32.90 5.78 -21.52
N LEU A 345 31.78 5.67 -22.24
CA LEU A 345 30.77 4.65 -22.00
C LEU A 345 31.38 3.24 -22.08
N PHE A 346 32.09 2.91 -23.15
CA PHE A 346 32.73 1.60 -23.27
C PHE A 346 33.74 1.33 -22.16
N LYS A 347 34.51 2.33 -21.71
CA LYS A 347 35.42 2.15 -20.56
C LYS A 347 34.68 1.71 -19.30
N VAL A 348 33.53 2.30 -19.01
CA VAL A 348 32.71 1.89 -17.85
C VAL A 348 32.12 0.50 -18.07
N LEU A 349 31.62 0.20 -19.28
CA LEU A 349 31.07 -1.13 -19.58
C LEU A 349 32.12 -2.24 -19.43
N PHE A 350 33.34 -2.04 -19.94
CA PHE A 350 34.44 -2.99 -19.79
C PHE A 350 34.91 -3.09 -18.34
N ALA A 351 34.93 -1.99 -17.59
CA ALA A 351 35.28 -2.00 -16.17
C ALA A 351 34.25 -2.72 -15.28
N ASN A 352 33.01 -2.87 -15.75
CA ASN A 352 31.91 -3.51 -15.01
C ASN A 352 31.71 -4.99 -15.34
N GLN A 353 32.56 -5.63 -16.15
CA GLN A 353 32.41 -7.05 -16.52
C GLN A 353 32.76 -8.05 -15.39
N ASP A 354 32.63 -7.66 -14.12
CA ASP A 354 32.84 -8.53 -12.97
C ASP A 354 31.72 -9.59 -12.90
N GLY A 355 31.92 -10.71 -13.60
CA GLY A 355 30.97 -11.81 -13.57
C GLY A 355 31.38 -13.01 -14.40
N GLN A 356 31.84 -14.04 -13.69
CA GLN A 356 32.00 -15.46 -14.06
C GLN A 356 33.39 -15.94 -14.50
N ASP A 357 34.14 -15.21 -15.32
CA ASP A 357 35.44 -15.73 -15.84
C ASP A 357 36.69 -14.90 -15.46
N GLY A 358 36.52 -13.81 -14.71
CA GLY A 358 37.56 -13.02 -14.04
C GLY A 358 38.85 -12.73 -14.82
N GLN A 359 39.02 -11.53 -15.39
CA GLN A 359 40.36 -11.07 -15.85
C GLN A 359 40.68 -9.57 -15.72
N MET A 360 39.79 -8.69 -15.24
CA MET A 360 40.18 -7.29 -15.02
C MET A 360 40.57 -7.05 -13.55
N PRO A 361 41.85 -6.74 -13.24
CA PRO A 361 42.24 -6.33 -11.90
C PRO A 361 41.45 -5.09 -11.47
N VAL A 362 41.02 -5.06 -10.19
CA VAL A 362 40.23 -3.96 -9.60
C VAL A 362 40.88 -2.60 -9.86
N ASP A 363 42.22 -2.49 -9.75
CA ASP A 363 42.94 -1.24 -10.02
C ASP A 363 42.81 -0.77 -11.48
N ILE A 364 42.77 -1.70 -12.44
CA ILE A 364 42.60 -1.40 -13.86
C ILE A 364 41.15 -0.98 -14.14
N ALA A 365 40.18 -1.70 -13.59
CA ALA A 365 38.76 -1.36 -13.71
C ALA A 365 38.48 0.04 -13.13
N ARG A 366 39.02 0.33 -11.94
CA ARG A 366 38.95 1.66 -11.31
C ARG A 366 39.58 2.73 -12.20
N GLU A 367 40.77 2.50 -12.73
CA GLU A 367 41.43 3.48 -13.62
C GLU A 367 40.65 3.71 -14.91
N LEU A 368 40.01 2.69 -15.49
CA LEU A 368 39.13 2.86 -16.65
C LEU A 368 37.92 3.74 -16.32
N LYS A 369 37.26 3.54 -15.17
CA LYS A 369 36.15 4.39 -14.70
C LYS A 369 36.62 5.84 -14.47
N LEU A 370 37.75 6.04 -13.80
CA LEU A 370 38.34 7.38 -13.60
C LEU A 370 38.68 8.06 -14.93
N SER A 371 39.27 7.30 -15.86
CA SER A 371 39.60 7.76 -17.21
C SER A 371 38.36 8.10 -18.04
N ALA A 372 37.27 7.36 -17.88
CA ALA A 372 35.97 7.68 -18.47
C ALA A 372 35.43 9.03 -17.94
N GLY A 373 35.48 9.24 -16.62
CA GLY A 373 35.05 10.49 -15.98
C GLY A 373 35.88 11.72 -16.34
N ARG A 374 37.11 11.54 -16.84
CA ARG A 374 37.93 12.64 -17.40
C ARG A 374 37.58 12.96 -18.85
N GLU A 375 37.05 11.99 -19.59
CA GLU A 375 36.68 12.16 -21.00
C GLU A 375 35.25 12.66 -21.20
N SER A 376 34.33 12.27 -20.31
CA SER A 376 32.91 12.50 -20.47
C SER A 376 32.22 12.83 -19.14
N THR A 377 31.19 13.67 -19.25
CA THR A 377 30.25 13.99 -18.16
C THR A 377 28.88 13.37 -18.38
N LEU A 378 28.74 12.41 -19.32
CA LEU A 378 27.49 11.74 -19.61
C LEU A 378 26.89 11.14 -18.33
N PRO A 379 25.63 11.44 -17.98
CA PRO A 379 25.06 10.98 -16.70
C PRO A 379 25.09 9.47 -16.50
N PHE A 380 24.88 8.70 -17.57
CA PHE A 380 24.89 7.24 -17.59
C PHE A 380 26.14 6.62 -16.96
N ILE A 381 27.31 7.24 -17.15
CA ILE A 381 28.58 6.73 -16.59
C ILE A 381 28.89 7.31 -15.20
N GLN A 382 28.22 8.39 -14.78
CA GLN A 382 28.67 9.15 -13.62
C GLN A 382 28.49 8.40 -12.29
N ARG A 383 27.56 7.45 -12.17
CA ARG A 383 27.44 6.61 -10.97
C ARG A 383 28.70 5.80 -10.73
N GLU A 384 29.16 5.09 -11.76
CA GLU A 384 30.37 4.27 -11.70
C GLU A 384 31.63 5.11 -11.53
N VAL A 385 31.66 6.30 -12.14
CA VAL A 385 32.73 7.29 -11.94
C VAL A 385 32.74 7.79 -10.48
N ALA A 386 31.58 8.03 -9.88
CA ALA A 386 31.49 8.49 -8.49
C ALA A 386 32.10 7.46 -7.53
N TRP A 387 31.73 6.18 -7.66
CA TRP A 387 32.30 5.09 -6.86
C TRP A 387 33.81 4.95 -7.06
N ALA A 388 34.28 4.97 -8.31
CA ALA A 388 35.73 4.89 -8.58
C ALA A 388 36.50 6.08 -8.00
N ARG A 389 35.89 7.28 -7.93
CA ARG A 389 36.47 8.46 -7.28
C ARG A 389 36.47 8.35 -5.76
N MET A 390 35.41 7.80 -5.16
CA MET A 390 35.38 7.49 -3.72
C MET A 390 36.52 6.55 -3.34
N GLU A 391 36.72 5.46 -4.09
CA GLU A 391 37.81 4.51 -3.88
C GLU A 391 39.21 5.13 -4.08
N ALA A 392 39.31 6.15 -4.92
CA ALA A 392 40.56 6.88 -5.18
C ALA A 392 40.83 8.02 -4.18
N GLY A 393 39.89 8.31 -3.27
CA GLY A 393 39.98 9.42 -2.31
C GLY A 393 39.67 10.81 -2.90
N ASP A 394 39.10 10.89 -4.11
CA ASP A 394 38.62 12.14 -4.72
C ASP A 394 37.15 12.37 -4.36
N PHE A 395 36.89 12.69 -3.09
CA PHE A 395 35.52 12.78 -2.56
C PHE A 395 34.73 13.97 -3.14
N GLU A 396 35.37 15.12 -3.37
CA GLU A 396 34.73 16.26 -4.07
C GLU A 396 34.34 15.86 -5.51
N GLY A 397 35.25 15.22 -6.24
CA GLY A 397 34.97 14.73 -7.58
C GLY A 397 33.88 13.67 -7.59
N ALA A 398 33.82 12.80 -6.58
CA ALA A 398 32.76 11.81 -6.42
C ALA A 398 31.40 12.48 -6.23
N GLY A 399 31.30 13.47 -5.34
CA GLY A 399 30.07 14.22 -5.11
C GLY A 399 29.52 14.88 -6.38
N ARG A 400 30.39 15.47 -7.22
CA ARG A 400 29.97 16.02 -8.51
C ARG A 400 29.40 14.98 -9.46
N ALA A 401 30.09 13.85 -9.62
CA ALA A 401 29.65 12.77 -10.49
C ALA A 401 28.32 12.18 -9.99
N PHE A 402 28.22 11.95 -8.68
CA PHE A 402 27.01 11.44 -8.03
C PHE A 402 25.80 12.35 -8.25
N PHE A 403 25.99 13.67 -8.11
CA PHE A 403 24.93 14.64 -8.37
C PHE A 403 24.46 14.61 -9.84
N ARG A 404 25.38 14.61 -10.81
CA ARG A 404 25.03 14.56 -12.25
C ARG A 404 24.18 13.34 -12.60
N PHE A 405 24.57 12.17 -12.08
CA PHE A 405 23.82 10.93 -12.26
C PHE A 405 22.40 11.07 -11.69
N ASN A 406 22.28 11.43 -10.41
CA ASN A 406 20.98 11.53 -9.73
C ASN A 406 20.08 12.62 -10.35
N PHE A 407 20.66 13.72 -10.82
CA PHE A 407 19.91 14.79 -11.46
C PHE A 407 19.34 14.36 -12.80
N ALA A 408 20.14 13.74 -13.67
CA ALA A 408 19.65 13.20 -14.93
C ALA A 408 18.60 12.11 -14.71
N TRP A 409 18.85 11.23 -13.74
CA TRP A 409 17.90 10.18 -13.37
C TRP A 409 16.56 10.77 -12.88
N ALA A 410 16.60 11.82 -12.08
CA ALA A 410 15.40 12.51 -11.61
C ALA A 410 14.62 13.22 -12.74
N LEU A 411 15.29 13.62 -13.83
CA LEU A 411 14.65 14.20 -15.02
C LEU A 411 14.02 13.14 -15.95
N GLU A 412 14.55 11.91 -15.98
CA GLU A 412 14.05 10.81 -16.81
C GLU A 412 12.86 10.06 -16.19
N LEU A 413 12.75 10.04 -14.86
CA LEU A 413 11.72 9.28 -14.18
C LEU A 413 10.31 9.91 -14.35
N PRO A 414 9.28 9.09 -14.62
CA PRO A 414 7.90 9.48 -14.35
C PRO A 414 7.79 9.87 -12.86
N ARG A 415 7.11 11.00 -12.57
CA ARG A 415 6.88 11.47 -11.19
C ARG A 415 6.32 10.32 -10.33
N GLY A 416 7.14 9.74 -9.43
CA GLY A 416 6.70 8.72 -8.47
C GLY A 416 7.60 7.48 -8.29
N MET A 417 8.60 7.24 -9.16
CA MET A 417 9.54 6.11 -9.02
C MET A 417 10.93 6.57 -8.50
N MET A 418 11.02 7.12 -7.29
CA MET A 418 12.32 7.29 -6.61
C MET A 418 12.53 6.12 -5.64
N GLY A 419 13.32 5.13 -6.04
CA GLY A 419 13.52 3.89 -5.26
C GLY A 419 14.93 3.31 -5.28
N LEU A 420 15.95 4.07 -5.71
CA LEU A 420 17.34 3.71 -5.41
C LEU A 420 17.69 4.30 -4.07
N ASP A 421 17.78 3.43 -3.08
CA ASP A 421 18.24 3.77 -1.75
C ASP A 421 19.77 3.69 -1.70
N ASP A 422 20.45 4.65 -2.33
CA ASP A 422 21.89 4.84 -2.18
C ASP A 422 22.21 5.63 -0.88
N SER A 423 21.27 5.67 0.10
CA SER A 423 21.47 6.41 1.36
C SER A 423 22.60 5.84 2.22
N THR A 424 22.99 4.59 1.98
CA THR A 424 24.06 3.89 2.69
C THR A 424 25.46 4.21 2.17
N ILE A 425 25.63 5.16 1.23
CA ILE A 425 26.93 5.50 0.64
C ILE A 425 27.98 5.92 1.68
N PHE A 426 27.56 6.39 2.86
CA PHE A 426 28.44 6.78 3.97
C PHE A 426 28.50 5.74 5.10
N ASP A 427 27.72 4.66 5.05
CA ASP A 427 27.61 3.70 6.17
C ASP A 427 28.84 2.79 6.30
N GLU A 428 29.62 2.62 5.23
CA GLU A 428 30.78 1.74 5.19
C GLU A 428 32.10 2.50 5.35
N ALA A 429 33.01 1.99 6.18
CA ALA A 429 34.38 2.51 6.24
C ALA A 429 35.10 2.25 4.91
N PRO A 430 35.90 3.20 4.39
CA PRO A 430 36.39 4.44 5.02
C PRO A 430 35.51 5.68 4.78
N TYR A 431 34.29 5.53 4.27
CA TYR A 431 33.44 6.65 3.84
C TYR A 431 32.68 7.33 5.00
N ASN A 432 32.65 6.68 6.16
CA ASN A 432 32.09 7.20 7.40
C ASN A 432 33.12 8.11 8.13
N ASP A 433 33.44 9.27 7.54
CA ASP A 433 34.37 10.27 8.10
C ASP A 433 33.90 11.72 7.80
N GLU A 434 34.17 12.66 8.72
CA GLU A 434 33.74 14.05 8.62
C GLU A 434 34.33 14.77 7.39
N ASP A 435 35.62 14.60 7.13
CA ASP A 435 36.31 15.26 6.01
C ASP A 435 35.85 14.69 4.66
N VAL A 436 35.49 13.40 4.64
CA VAL A 436 34.91 12.74 3.46
C VAL A 436 33.54 13.31 3.13
N VAL A 437 32.65 13.40 4.12
CA VAL A 437 31.30 13.94 3.95
C VAL A 437 31.33 15.41 3.54
N ASP A 438 32.19 16.24 4.15
CA ASP A 438 32.28 17.66 3.79
C ASP A 438 32.76 17.86 2.35
N GLN A 439 33.80 17.13 1.93
CA GLN A 439 34.30 17.19 0.55
C GLN A 439 33.26 16.70 -0.47
N PHE A 440 32.59 15.58 -0.19
CA PHE A 440 31.55 15.05 -1.06
C PHE A 440 30.37 16.02 -1.19
N ALA A 441 29.90 16.58 -0.07
CA ALA A 441 28.86 17.59 -0.06
C ALA A 441 29.27 18.84 -0.85
N ASP A 442 30.50 19.32 -0.71
CA ASP A 442 31.03 20.46 -1.46
C ASP A 442 31.02 20.19 -2.97
N GLY A 443 31.37 18.97 -3.38
CA GLY A 443 31.27 18.49 -4.75
C GLY A 443 29.83 18.53 -5.29
N MET A 444 28.88 17.91 -4.57
CA MET A 444 27.46 17.93 -4.95
C MET A 444 26.91 19.34 -5.07
N LEU A 445 27.23 20.22 -4.12
CA LEU A 445 26.71 21.60 -4.08
C LEU A 445 27.25 22.44 -5.24
N LYS A 446 28.55 22.34 -5.55
CA LYS A 446 29.15 23.05 -6.69
C LYS A 446 28.50 22.63 -8.00
N GLU A 447 28.17 21.34 -8.15
CA GLU A 447 27.48 20.83 -9.35
C GLU A 447 26.01 21.25 -9.40
N ALA A 448 25.30 21.16 -8.27
CA ALA A 448 23.92 21.62 -8.13
C ALA A 448 23.73 23.09 -8.48
N LEU A 449 24.70 23.95 -8.12
CA LEU A 449 24.67 25.37 -8.47
C LEU A 449 24.86 25.60 -9.96
N LEU A 450 25.71 24.80 -10.63
CA LEU A 450 25.89 24.89 -12.09
C LEU A 450 24.60 24.46 -12.82
N GLU A 451 24.00 23.34 -12.43
CA GLU A 451 22.76 22.82 -13.04
C GLU A 451 21.53 23.67 -12.72
N GLY A 452 21.43 24.16 -11.48
CA GLY A 452 20.34 25.03 -11.03
C GLY A 452 20.34 26.41 -11.71
N LEU A 453 21.45 26.84 -12.29
CA LEU A 453 21.50 28.02 -13.17
C LEU A 453 20.99 27.73 -14.58
N ALA A 454 21.04 26.47 -15.03
CA ALA A 454 20.63 26.06 -16.37
C ALA A 454 19.15 25.63 -16.44
N HIS A 455 18.57 25.10 -15.35
CA HIS A 455 17.28 24.43 -15.37
C HIS A 455 16.28 24.92 -14.30
N ASN A 456 15.48 25.94 -14.62
CA ASN A 456 14.45 26.47 -13.70
C ASN A 456 13.42 25.41 -13.25
N ASN A 457 13.07 24.46 -14.12
CA ASN A 457 12.10 23.40 -13.81
C ASN A 457 12.72 22.24 -12.99
N GLY A 458 14.04 22.22 -12.82
CA GLY A 458 14.76 21.17 -12.09
C GLY A 458 14.89 21.42 -10.59
N LEU A 459 14.54 22.62 -10.10
CA LEU A 459 14.88 23.04 -8.73
C LEU A 459 14.33 22.10 -7.65
N HIS A 460 13.09 21.61 -7.80
CA HIS A 460 12.54 20.62 -6.87
C HIS A 460 13.34 19.31 -6.85
N HIS A 461 13.80 18.83 -8.02
CA HIS A 461 14.63 17.64 -8.09
C HIS A 461 15.98 17.88 -7.42
N ILE A 462 16.61 19.05 -7.66
CA ILE A 462 17.87 19.43 -7.03
C ILE A 462 17.73 19.42 -5.50
N SER A 463 16.69 20.07 -4.96
CA SER A 463 16.46 20.11 -3.51
C SER A 463 16.20 18.75 -2.91
N ASN A 464 15.39 17.92 -3.57
CA ASN A 464 15.15 16.55 -3.12
C ASN A 464 16.43 15.71 -3.11
N ILE A 465 17.24 15.79 -4.17
CA ILE A 465 18.54 15.07 -4.24
C ILE A 465 19.44 15.52 -3.07
N LEU A 466 19.63 16.83 -2.90
CA LEU A 466 20.50 17.35 -1.84
C LEU A 466 19.98 16.98 -0.43
N CYS A 467 18.69 17.14 -0.17
CA CYS A 467 18.10 16.78 1.13
C CYS A 467 18.15 15.27 1.40
N ASN A 468 17.86 14.43 0.41
CA ASN A 468 17.85 12.98 0.58
C ASN A 468 19.24 12.42 0.91
N TYR A 469 20.27 12.91 0.22
CA TYR A 469 21.62 12.34 0.36
C TYR A 469 22.51 13.07 1.37
N LEU A 470 22.34 14.38 1.59
CA LEU A 470 23.25 15.14 2.45
C LEU A 470 22.68 15.47 3.83
N ARG A 471 21.35 15.46 4.04
CA ARG A 471 20.78 15.87 5.32
C ARG A 471 21.26 15.02 6.49
N ALA A 472 21.09 13.70 6.40
CA ALA A 472 21.45 12.82 7.50
C ALA A 472 22.98 12.83 7.77
N PRO A 473 23.86 12.67 6.76
CA PRO A 473 25.30 12.72 6.98
C PRO A 473 25.78 14.07 7.54
N LEU A 474 25.31 15.21 7.02
CA LEU A 474 25.73 16.51 7.52
C LEU A 474 25.27 16.76 8.97
N LEU A 475 24.12 16.21 9.38
CA LEU A 475 23.65 16.29 10.76
C LEU A 475 24.43 15.36 11.69
N GLU A 476 24.68 14.12 11.28
CA GLU A 476 25.44 13.12 12.03
C GLU A 476 26.86 13.61 12.33
N TYR A 477 27.54 14.14 11.31
CA TYR A 477 28.90 14.69 11.41
C TYR A 477 28.96 16.13 11.93
N LYS A 478 27.83 16.70 12.37
CA LYS A 478 27.74 18.05 12.93
C LYS A 478 28.27 19.16 12.01
N LEU A 479 28.22 18.95 10.69
CA LEU A 479 28.56 19.92 9.65
C LEU A 479 27.42 20.94 9.45
N HIS A 480 26.94 21.53 10.56
CA HIS A 480 25.75 22.38 10.59
C HIS A 480 25.88 23.66 9.75
N THR A 481 27.09 24.25 9.69
CA THR A 481 27.35 25.43 8.85
C THR A 481 27.25 25.10 7.36
N ARG A 482 27.68 23.90 6.96
CA ARG A 482 27.56 23.40 5.59
C ARG A 482 26.10 23.14 5.25
N PHE A 483 25.39 22.44 6.13
CA PHE A 483 23.96 22.18 5.98
C PHE A 483 23.14 23.47 5.87
N TYR A 484 23.43 24.47 6.72
CA TYR A 484 22.78 25.77 6.63
C TYR A 484 23.06 26.49 5.32
N SER A 485 24.32 26.54 4.89
CA SER A 485 24.69 27.20 3.62
C SER A 485 24.01 26.56 2.42
N MET A 486 23.89 25.22 2.41
CA MET A 486 23.13 24.49 1.40
C MET A 486 21.66 24.90 1.39
N MET A 487 20.99 24.84 2.55
CA MET A 487 19.56 25.15 2.65
C MET A 487 19.26 26.62 2.35
N GLU A 488 20.14 27.54 2.76
CA GLU A 488 20.03 28.97 2.43
C GLU A 488 20.07 29.20 0.92
N ALA A 489 21.02 28.56 0.21
CA ALA A 489 21.11 28.65 -1.25
C ALA A 489 19.87 28.06 -1.95
N ILE A 490 19.32 26.95 -1.43
CA ILE A 490 18.08 26.35 -1.95
C ILE A 490 16.90 27.32 -1.79
N ILE A 491 16.71 27.89 -0.59
CA ILE A 491 15.61 28.82 -0.30
C ILE A 491 15.73 30.09 -1.15
N GLU A 492 16.92 30.70 -1.21
CA GLU A 492 17.15 31.90 -2.03
C GLU A 492 16.76 31.66 -3.50
N LYS A 493 17.12 30.50 -4.06
CA LYS A 493 16.77 30.14 -5.43
C LYS A 493 15.26 29.96 -5.65
N HIS A 494 14.56 29.32 -4.71
CA HIS A 494 13.09 29.19 -4.80
C HIS A 494 12.42 30.57 -4.79
N LEU A 495 12.84 31.45 -3.88
CA LEU A 495 12.30 32.80 -3.76
C LEU A 495 12.58 33.65 -5.01
N VAL A 496 13.78 33.55 -5.59
CA VAL A 496 14.17 34.30 -6.80
C VAL A 496 13.36 33.84 -8.02
N ILE A 497 13.12 32.53 -8.18
CA ILE A 497 12.37 31.98 -9.32
C ILE A 497 10.85 32.09 -9.09
N GLY A 498 10.41 32.28 -7.85
CA GLY A 498 8.99 32.36 -7.48
C GLY A 498 8.32 30.98 -7.44
N VAL A 499 9.09 29.92 -7.19
CA VAL A 499 8.58 28.56 -7.01
C VAL A 499 8.24 28.36 -5.54
N GLU A 500 7.06 27.81 -5.26
CA GLU A 500 6.63 27.51 -3.90
C GLU A 500 7.60 26.53 -3.21
N VAL A 501 8.06 26.90 -2.01
CA VAL A 501 8.93 26.06 -1.19
C VAL A 501 8.07 25.03 -0.47
N MET A 502 8.43 23.75 -0.59
CA MET A 502 7.71 22.65 0.05
C MET A 502 7.91 22.60 1.58
N PRO A 503 6.96 22.05 2.37
CA PRO A 503 7.04 22.04 3.83
C PRO A 503 8.32 21.38 4.36
N GLY A 504 8.74 20.26 3.74
CA GLY A 504 9.97 19.56 4.11
C GLY A 504 11.24 20.40 3.92
N ILE A 505 11.28 21.24 2.88
CA ILE A 505 12.43 22.15 2.63
C ILE A 505 12.44 23.26 3.69
N TRP A 506 11.27 23.80 4.06
CA TRP A 506 11.17 24.75 5.17
C TRP A 506 11.64 24.14 6.50
N PHE A 507 11.23 22.90 6.78
CA PHE A 507 11.67 22.17 7.97
C PHE A 507 13.18 21.99 8.00
N ASP A 508 13.79 21.50 6.91
CA ASP A 508 15.23 21.28 6.81
C ASP A 508 16.01 22.60 6.96
N TYR A 509 15.52 23.71 6.38
CA TYR A 509 16.14 25.03 6.54
C TYR A 509 16.02 25.54 7.98
N ALA A 510 14.86 25.35 8.61
CA ALA A 510 14.64 25.70 10.02
C ALA A 510 15.54 24.89 10.96
N LEU A 511 15.71 23.60 10.69
CA LEU A 511 16.61 22.71 11.44
C LEU A 511 18.07 23.14 11.28
N ALA A 512 18.51 23.45 10.06
CA ALA A 512 19.85 23.95 9.81
C ALA A 512 20.10 25.30 10.52
N ALA A 513 19.12 26.21 10.50
CA ALA A 513 19.20 27.49 11.19
C ALA A 513 19.24 27.31 12.72
N HIS A 514 18.49 26.34 13.25
CA HIS A 514 18.47 26.01 14.67
C HIS A 514 19.84 25.52 15.15
N GLN A 515 20.41 24.50 14.50
CA GLN A 515 21.70 23.92 14.88
C GLN A 515 22.86 24.92 14.78
N THR A 516 22.69 25.96 13.98
CA THR A 516 23.70 26.98 13.69
C THR A 516 23.50 28.27 14.52
N GLY A 517 22.54 28.27 15.46
CA GLY A 517 22.28 29.38 16.40
C GLY A 517 21.47 30.54 15.82
N LYS A 518 20.97 30.42 14.58
CA LYS A 518 20.19 31.45 13.87
C LYS A 518 18.71 31.37 14.25
N HIS A 519 18.41 31.54 15.54
CA HIS A 519 17.07 31.26 16.10
C HIS A 519 15.93 32.06 15.46
N LYS A 520 16.16 33.32 15.07
CA LYS A 520 15.12 34.12 14.39
C LYS A 520 14.70 33.49 13.05
N THR A 521 15.67 33.08 12.24
CA THR A 521 15.46 32.39 10.97
C THR A 521 14.82 31.02 11.17
N ALA A 522 15.26 30.28 12.20
CA ALA A 522 14.67 28.99 12.54
C ALA A 522 13.18 29.13 12.90
N ILE A 523 12.83 30.09 13.75
CA ILE A 523 11.44 30.36 14.15
C ILE A 523 10.57 30.71 12.93
N SER A 524 11.01 31.64 12.08
CA SER A 524 10.23 32.03 10.89
C SER A 524 10.06 30.86 9.91
N SER A 525 11.08 30.01 9.77
CA SER A 525 11.06 28.88 8.84
C SER A 525 10.22 27.71 9.37
N TYR A 526 10.23 27.43 10.68
CA TYR A 526 9.30 26.48 11.28
C TYR A 526 7.85 26.96 11.14
N ASN A 527 7.58 28.26 11.31
CA ASN A 527 6.24 28.80 11.07
C ASN A 527 5.83 28.65 9.60
N ALA A 528 6.71 28.94 8.64
CA ALA A 528 6.42 28.72 7.22
C ALA A 528 6.12 27.24 6.89
N CYS A 529 6.81 26.31 7.53
CA CYS A 529 6.49 24.88 7.45
C CYS A 529 5.09 24.58 8.00
N LEU A 530 4.76 25.10 9.19
CA LEU A 530 3.47 24.85 9.86
C LEU A 530 2.28 25.57 9.23
N GLU A 531 2.51 26.69 8.53
CA GLU A 531 1.47 27.35 7.72
C GLU A 531 0.99 26.44 6.58
N GLN A 532 1.90 25.67 5.98
CA GLN A 532 1.57 24.72 4.91
C GLN A 532 1.14 23.36 5.45
N GLU A 533 1.77 22.88 6.53
CA GLU A 533 1.49 21.60 7.16
C GLU A 533 1.34 21.74 8.69
N PRO A 534 0.16 22.17 9.18
CA PRO A 534 -0.06 22.42 10.62
C PRO A 534 0.20 21.18 11.49
N THR A 535 0.09 19.98 10.94
CA THR A 535 0.26 18.72 11.69
C THR A 535 1.70 18.24 11.81
N HIS A 536 2.69 18.95 11.25
CA HIS A 536 4.08 18.51 11.24
C HIS A 536 4.69 18.44 12.66
N SER A 537 4.83 17.24 13.23
CA SER A 537 5.23 17.05 14.64
C SER A 537 6.60 17.62 14.96
N ASP A 538 7.59 17.36 14.11
CA ASP A 538 8.98 17.71 14.42
C ASP A 538 9.22 19.22 14.35
N ALA A 539 8.62 19.89 13.37
CA ALA A 539 8.61 21.35 13.27
C ALA A 539 8.03 22.00 14.53
N ARG A 540 6.92 21.46 15.06
CA ARG A 540 6.30 21.95 16.30
C ARG A 540 7.22 21.78 17.49
N MET A 541 7.76 20.57 17.68
CA MET A 541 8.61 20.27 18.83
C MET A 541 9.87 21.14 18.81
N ASN A 542 10.49 21.31 17.65
CA ASN A 542 11.68 22.14 17.52
C ASN A 542 11.38 23.63 17.69
N LEU A 543 10.23 24.12 17.25
CA LEU A 543 9.80 25.50 17.47
C LEU A 543 9.64 25.79 18.98
N LEU A 544 9.02 24.88 19.74
CA LEU A 544 8.82 25.05 21.19
C LEU A 544 10.14 25.16 21.97
N LEU A 545 11.22 24.55 21.48
CA LEU A 545 12.56 24.69 22.08
C LEU A 545 13.11 26.13 21.93
N LEU A 546 12.72 26.84 20.88
CA LEU A 546 13.23 28.17 20.52
C LEU A 546 12.40 29.33 21.08
N VAL A 547 11.13 29.09 21.37
CA VAL A 547 10.19 30.11 21.86
C VAL A 547 10.43 30.35 23.37
N PRO A 548 10.39 31.62 23.85
CA PRO A 548 10.54 31.95 25.28
C PRO A 548 9.49 31.21 26.15
N PRO A 549 9.82 30.85 27.40
CA PRO A 549 8.89 30.13 28.29
C PRO A 549 7.51 30.80 28.43
N ALA A 550 7.45 32.13 28.40
CA ALA A 550 6.21 32.90 28.47
C ALA A 550 5.31 32.70 27.25
N GLU A 551 5.90 32.48 26.07
CA GLU A 551 5.19 32.30 24.80
C GLU A 551 4.89 30.82 24.52
N ARG A 552 5.70 29.89 25.05
CA ARG A 552 5.50 28.43 24.88
C ARG A 552 4.10 27.97 25.25
N LEU A 553 3.59 28.42 26.39
CA LEU A 553 2.27 28.05 26.86
C LEU A 553 1.20 28.45 25.84
N ARG A 554 1.33 29.64 25.27
CA ARG A 554 0.40 30.15 24.28
C ARG A 554 0.52 29.38 22.96
N THR A 555 1.73 29.09 22.51
CA THR A 555 1.97 28.28 21.29
C THR A 555 1.38 26.88 21.42
N ILE A 556 1.53 26.21 22.58
CA ILE A 556 0.93 24.89 22.82
C ILE A 556 -0.61 24.97 22.73
N ILE A 557 -1.20 25.99 23.35
CA ILE A 557 -2.65 26.20 23.37
C ILE A 557 -3.18 26.49 21.97
N ASP A 558 -2.61 27.46 21.26
CA ASP A 558 -3.07 27.84 19.91
C ASP A 558 -2.99 26.65 18.95
N HIS A 559 -1.93 25.85 19.09
CA HIS A 559 -1.78 24.61 18.33
C HIS A 559 -2.90 23.61 18.61
N ASP A 560 -3.13 23.28 19.89
CA ASP A 560 -4.15 22.30 20.27
C ASP A 560 -5.56 22.77 19.87
N ILE A 561 -5.84 24.08 19.98
CA ILE A 561 -7.09 24.68 19.49
C ILE A 561 -7.26 24.46 17.98
N ALA A 562 -6.21 24.72 17.18
CA ALA A 562 -6.26 24.52 15.74
C ALA A 562 -6.56 23.07 15.36
N ALA A 563 -6.06 22.10 16.13
CA ALA A 563 -6.30 20.67 15.92
C ALA A 563 -7.73 20.21 16.29
N LEU A 564 -8.51 21.00 17.05
CA LEU A 564 -9.87 20.64 17.46
C LEU A 564 -10.90 20.80 16.33
N VAL A 565 -10.64 21.64 15.33
CA VAL A 565 -11.55 21.89 14.20
C VAL A 565 -11.28 20.85 13.12
N VAL A 566 -12.23 19.93 12.91
CA VAL A 566 -12.06 18.78 12.01
C VAL A 566 -12.84 18.96 10.71
N SER A 567 -13.95 19.69 10.73
CA SER A 567 -14.79 19.92 9.56
C SER A 567 -15.28 21.36 9.47
N THR A 568 -15.77 21.72 8.28
CA THR A 568 -16.49 22.97 8.08
C THR A 568 -17.88 22.94 8.74
N PRO A 569 -18.44 24.12 9.09
CA PRO A 569 -19.79 24.22 9.64
C PRO A 569 -20.84 23.59 8.71
N PRO A 570 -21.87 22.89 9.24
CA PRO A 570 -22.99 22.38 8.46
C PRO A 570 -23.64 23.43 7.55
N GLY A 571 -23.93 23.01 6.30
CA GLY A 571 -24.50 23.88 5.27
C GLY A 571 -25.99 24.19 5.43
N SER A 572 -26.70 23.46 6.29
CA SER A 572 -28.14 23.57 6.57
C SER A 572 -28.46 23.12 8.00
N VAL A 573 -29.54 23.65 8.59
CA VAL A 573 -30.11 23.14 9.86
C VAL A 573 -30.55 21.68 9.75
N THR A 574 -30.91 21.21 8.54
CA THR A 574 -31.23 19.80 8.29
C THR A 574 -30.06 18.84 8.49
N ASP A 575 -28.84 19.36 8.40
CA ASP A 575 -27.61 18.58 8.52
C ASP A 575 -27.08 18.60 9.97
N MET A 576 -27.77 19.29 10.88
CA MET A 576 -27.43 19.38 12.30
C MET A 576 -28.23 18.37 13.12
N THR A 577 -27.61 17.82 14.16
CA THR A 577 -28.37 17.08 15.18
C THR A 577 -29.14 18.04 16.08
N LEU A 578 -30.20 17.54 16.73
CA LEU A 578 -30.94 18.36 17.69
C LEU A 578 -30.04 18.80 18.85
N GLU A 579 -29.16 17.92 19.32
CA GLU A 579 -28.20 18.22 20.39
C GLU A 579 -27.32 19.41 20.00
N GLN A 580 -26.74 19.41 18.80
CA GLN A 580 -25.95 20.53 18.30
C GLN A 580 -26.76 21.84 18.28
N ALA A 581 -28.00 21.79 17.77
CA ALA A 581 -28.86 22.97 17.71
C ALA A 581 -29.22 23.50 19.11
N VAL A 582 -29.59 22.62 20.05
CA VAL A 582 -29.95 23.00 21.43
C VAL A 582 -28.74 23.58 22.17
N TYR A 583 -27.57 22.93 22.07
CA TYR A 583 -26.35 23.41 22.71
C TYR A 583 -25.86 24.74 22.12
N LEU A 584 -25.95 24.91 20.80
CA LEU A 584 -25.56 26.15 20.14
C LEU A 584 -26.45 27.32 20.58
N ILE A 585 -27.77 27.13 20.61
CA ILE A 585 -28.71 28.17 21.09
C ILE A 585 -28.52 28.44 22.58
N ALA A 586 -28.29 27.39 23.39
CA ALA A 586 -28.03 27.56 24.81
C ALA A 586 -26.76 28.37 25.05
N LEU A 587 -25.67 28.07 24.32
CA LEU A 587 -24.40 28.77 24.42
C LEU A 587 -24.54 30.22 23.96
N HIS A 588 -25.17 30.45 22.81
CA HIS A 588 -25.45 31.80 22.31
C HIS A 588 -26.24 32.62 23.34
N ARG A 589 -27.28 32.04 23.95
CA ARG A 589 -28.09 32.77 24.95
C ARG A 589 -27.40 32.99 26.29
N SER A 590 -26.55 32.06 26.75
CA SER A 590 -25.79 32.25 27.98
C SER A 590 -24.66 33.26 27.80
N CYS A 591 -24.07 33.34 26.63
CA CYS A 591 -22.78 34.00 26.44
C CYS A 591 -22.84 35.28 25.59
N ALA A 592 -23.96 35.55 24.90
CA ALA A 592 -24.06 36.71 24.03
C ALA A 592 -24.09 38.03 24.81
N THR A 593 -23.22 38.96 24.41
CA THR A 593 -23.25 40.35 24.86
C THR A 593 -23.30 41.27 23.63
N GLY A 594 -24.50 41.65 23.19
CA GLY A 594 -24.70 42.51 22.02
C GLY A 594 -24.40 41.82 20.67
N GLU A 595 -24.18 42.61 19.62
CA GLU A 595 -23.96 42.14 18.22
C GLU A 595 -22.53 41.63 17.95
N HIS A 596 -21.84 41.03 18.93
CA HIS A 596 -20.46 40.57 18.76
C HIS A 596 -20.38 39.05 18.49
N GLN A 597 -19.50 38.65 17.55
CA GLN A 597 -19.20 37.25 17.22
C GLN A 597 -18.44 36.51 18.33
N VAL A 598 -17.80 37.25 19.25
CA VAL A 598 -17.10 36.69 20.42
C VAL A 598 -18.05 36.68 21.62
N LEU A 599 -18.27 35.50 22.18
CA LEU A 599 -19.14 35.26 23.32
C LEU A 599 -18.32 35.13 24.61
N ARG A 600 -18.87 35.62 25.72
CA ARG A 600 -18.22 35.55 27.04
C ARG A 600 -18.27 34.14 27.65
N PRO A 601 -17.43 33.82 28.64
CA PRO A 601 -17.51 32.55 29.34
C PRO A 601 -18.86 32.36 30.05
N PHE A 602 -19.47 31.17 29.94
CA PHE A 602 -20.75 30.91 30.61
C PHE A 602 -20.62 30.69 32.12
N GLY A 603 -19.40 30.48 32.64
CA GLY A 603 -19.15 30.29 34.07
C GLY A 603 -19.39 31.56 34.91
N GLU A 604 -19.43 32.73 34.28
CA GLU A 604 -19.69 34.02 34.95
C GLU A 604 -21.19 34.30 35.17
N ASN A 605 -22.08 33.45 34.65
CA ASN A 605 -23.51 33.67 34.74
C ASN A 605 -24.13 33.14 36.04
N GLU A 606 -25.16 33.83 36.53
CA GLU A 606 -25.97 33.35 37.67
C GLU A 606 -26.70 32.03 37.35
N CYS A 607 -27.08 31.83 36.08
CA CYS A 607 -27.73 30.62 35.61
C CYS A 607 -26.67 29.59 35.14
N PRO A 608 -26.64 28.36 35.70
CA PRO A 608 -25.69 27.35 35.26
C PRO A 608 -25.99 26.94 33.81
N PHE A 609 -24.94 26.68 33.01
CA PHE A 609 -25.12 26.27 31.61
C PHE A 609 -25.86 24.93 31.50
N ALA A 610 -25.44 23.93 32.29
CA ALA A 610 -26.03 22.59 32.35
C ALA A 610 -26.29 22.17 33.81
N PRO A 611 -27.14 21.15 34.07
CA PRO A 611 -27.39 20.65 35.43
C PRO A 611 -26.16 19.99 36.07
N SER A 612 -25.25 19.43 35.26
CA SER A 612 -23.98 18.87 35.76
C SER A 612 -22.86 19.01 34.71
N PRO A 613 -21.58 18.99 35.13
CA PRO A 613 -20.43 19.18 34.21
C PRO A 613 -20.29 18.10 33.15
N GLU A 614 -20.78 16.88 33.39
CA GLU A 614 -20.74 15.78 32.42
C GLU A 614 -21.51 16.13 31.13
N MET A 615 -22.50 17.02 31.24
CA MET A 615 -23.25 17.52 30.09
C MET A 615 -22.50 18.57 29.27
N TYR A 616 -21.25 18.93 29.59
CA TYR A 616 -20.48 19.84 28.74
C TYR A 616 -19.86 19.15 27.51
N GLN A 617 -19.82 17.81 27.49
CA GLN A 617 -19.18 17.04 26.42
C GLN A 617 -19.67 17.42 25.00
N PRO A 618 -20.96 17.68 24.74
CA PRO A 618 -21.42 18.06 23.39
C PRO A 618 -20.86 19.39 22.86
N LEU A 619 -20.27 20.25 23.71
CA LEU A 619 -19.54 21.44 23.26
C LEU A 619 -18.32 21.08 22.38
N PHE A 620 -17.67 19.94 22.62
CA PHE A 620 -16.60 19.44 21.75
C PHE A 620 -17.12 18.98 20.39
N ALA A 621 -18.37 18.48 20.32
CA ALA A 621 -18.99 18.15 19.04
C ALA A 621 -19.24 19.41 18.21
N LEU A 622 -19.62 20.53 18.85
CA LEU A 622 -19.73 21.83 18.20
C LEU A 622 -18.38 22.32 17.67
N LEU A 623 -17.32 22.24 18.48
CA LEU A 623 -15.94 22.61 18.07
C LEU A 623 -15.47 21.80 16.86
N ARG A 624 -15.61 20.47 16.90
CA ARG A 624 -15.19 19.58 15.80
C ARG A 624 -15.93 19.85 14.50
N SER A 625 -17.22 20.19 14.61
CA SER A 625 -18.06 20.54 13.47
C SER A 625 -17.80 21.96 12.91
N GLY A 626 -16.90 22.73 13.53
CA GLY A 626 -16.65 24.12 13.19
C GLY A 626 -17.79 25.07 13.54
N LEU A 627 -18.86 24.62 14.21
CA LEU A 627 -19.99 25.48 14.59
C LEU A 627 -19.56 26.56 15.59
N ILE A 628 -18.62 26.27 16.48
CA ILE A 628 -18.02 27.23 17.41
C ILE A 628 -16.51 27.09 17.36
N MET A 629 -15.79 28.14 17.77
CA MET A 629 -14.34 28.13 17.94
C MET A 629 -13.97 28.64 19.33
N VAL A 630 -12.79 28.28 19.83
CA VAL A 630 -12.23 28.91 21.02
C VAL A 630 -11.58 30.22 20.60
N SER A 631 -12.01 31.34 21.18
CA SER A 631 -11.50 32.64 20.78
C SER A 631 -10.05 32.85 21.24
N PRO A 632 -9.18 33.49 20.43
CA PRO A 632 -7.81 33.78 20.82
C PRO A 632 -7.69 34.63 22.08
N VAL A 633 -8.72 35.43 22.42
CA VAL A 633 -8.71 36.25 23.65
C VAL A 633 -8.87 35.43 24.94
N THR A 634 -9.12 34.12 24.83
CA THR A 634 -9.22 33.23 25.98
C THR A 634 -7.92 33.25 26.80
N PRO A 635 -7.99 33.46 28.13
CA PRO A 635 -6.81 33.46 28.98
C PRO A 635 -6.19 32.06 29.08
N THR A 636 -4.87 31.99 29.22
CA THR A 636 -4.15 30.71 29.34
C THR A 636 -4.54 29.89 30.58
N THR A 637 -5.10 30.54 31.61
CA THR A 637 -5.64 29.89 32.81
C THR A 637 -6.86 29.02 32.54
N ALA A 638 -7.48 29.12 31.36
CA ALA A 638 -8.58 28.23 30.96
C ALA A 638 -8.10 26.86 30.47
N PHE A 639 -6.78 26.62 30.42
CA PHE A 639 -6.18 25.39 29.94
C PHE A 639 -5.26 24.79 31.01
N THR A 640 -5.35 23.48 31.18
CA THR A 640 -4.34 22.70 31.92
C THR A 640 -3.34 22.18 30.91
N VAL A 641 -2.09 22.62 30.99
CA VAL A 641 -1.04 22.28 30.01
C VAL A 641 0.06 21.46 30.67
N ILE A 642 0.33 20.29 30.11
CA ILE A 642 1.50 19.47 30.45
C ILE A 642 2.68 19.90 29.58
N GLN A 643 3.87 19.95 30.15
CA GLN A 643 5.08 20.40 29.46
C GLN A 643 5.90 19.24 28.87
N SER A 644 5.62 18.00 29.29
CA SER A 644 6.40 16.81 28.90
C SER A 644 5.48 15.59 28.75
N PRO A 645 4.97 15.28 27.54
CA PRO A 645 5.10 16.07 26.30
C PRO A 645 4.28 17.37 26.33
N PRO A 646 4.67 18.43 25.60
CA PRO A 646 3.90 19.66 25.49
C PRO A 646 2.51 19.41 24.87
N ALA A 647 1.44 19.52 25.66
CA ALA A 647 0.06 19.34 25.20
C ALA A 647 -0.96 19.96 26.19
N VAL A 648 -2.17 20.24 25.71
CA VAL A 648 -3.29 20.60 26.60
C VAL A 648 -3.90 19.31 27.17
N GLU A 649 -3.81 19.13 28.48
CA GLU A 649 -4.42 18.01 29.21
C GLU A 649 -5.90 18.24 29.47
N GLY A 650 -6.31 19.49 29.70
CA GLY A 650 -7.67 19.81 30.09
C GLY A 650 -8.14 21.21 29.67
N TYR A 651 -9.44 21.31 29.45
CA TYR A 651 -10.13 22.55 29.09
C TYR A 651 -11.13 22.91 30.19
N HIS A 652 -10.98 24.10 30.77
CA HIS A 652 -11.97 24.68 31.69
C HIS A 652 -13.03 25.41 30.87
N LEU A 653 -13.97 24.64 30.31
CA LEU A 653 -14.96 25.10 29.32
C LEU A 653 -15.77 26.32 29.80
N GLU A 654 -16.04 26.38 31.09
CA GLU A 654 -16.74 27.48 31.75
C GLU A 654 -16.01 28.83 31.72
N ASN A 655 -14.68 28.80 31.49
CA ASN A 655 -13.80 29.97 31.44
C ASN A 655 -13.39 30.34 30.00
N LEU A 656 -13.82 29.58 29.00
CA LEU A 656 -13.47 29.82 27.60
C LEU A 656 -14.26 31.00 27.02
N PHE A 657 -13.58 31.83 26.22
CA PHE A 657 -14.24 32.74 25.30
C PHE A 657 -14.54 31.97 24.01
N TRP A 658 -15.76 32.11 23.51
CA TRP A 658 -16.22 31.40 22.33
C TRP A 658 -16.31 32.35 21.15
N GLU A 659 -16.13 31.85 19.95
CA GLU A 659 -16.30 32.62 18.72
C GLU A 659 -17.25 31.88 17.78
N LEU A 660 -18.20 32.62 17.20
CA LEU A 660 -19.14 32.10 16.22
C LEU A 660 -18.69 32.52 14.82
N PRO A 661 -18.32 31.57 13.95
CA PRO A 661 -18.12 31.84 12.54
C PRO A 661 -19.37 32.47 11.91
N ASP A 662 -19.20 33.30 10.88
CA ASP A 662 -20.31 33.96 10.17
C ASP A 662 -21.40 32.99 9.71
N ALA A 663 -21.00 31.82 9.20
CA ALA A 663 -21.91 30.77 8.79
C ALA A 663 -22.78 30.26 9.95
N THR A 664 -22.25 30.21 11.18
CA THR A 664 -22.96 29.78 12.37
C THR A 664 -23.98 30.82 12.83
N VAL A 665 -23.66 32.12 12.75
CA VAL A 665 -24.63 33.19 13.09
C VAL A 665 -25.89 33.06 12.23
N LYS A 666 -25.73 32.69 10.95
CA LYS A 666 -26.86 32.36 10.08
C LYS A 666 -27.63 31.12 10.57
N ARG A 667 -26.93 30.05 10.98
CA ARG A 667 -27.58 28.83 11.52
C ARG A 667 -28.40 29.11 12.77
N VAL A 668 -27.91 29.96 13.67
CA VAL A 668 -28.67 30.37 14.87
C VAL A 668 -30.04 30.92 14.45
N ARG A 669 -30.08 31.83 13.47
CA ARG A 669 -31.35 32.40 12.97
C ARG A 669 -32.26 31.35 12.32
N GLU A 670 -31.69 30.45 11.52
CA GLU A 670 -32.45 29.36 10.89
C GLU A 670 -33.04 28.39 11.94
N ILE A 671 -32.30 28.07 13.00
CA ILE A 671 -32.81 27.26 14.13
C ILE A 671 -33.98 27.98 14.79
N GLU A 672 -33.86 29.30 15.00
CA GLU A 672 -34.93 30.08 15.60
C GLU A 672 -36.21 30.11 14.73
N GLU A 673 -36.05 30.25 13.42
CA GLU A 673 -37.14 30.17 12.45
C GLU A 673 -37.82 28.79 12.47
N VAL A 674 -37.05 27.70 12.43
CA VAL A 674 -37.56 26.33 12.50
C VAL A 674 -38.32 26.07 13.81
N CYS A 675 -37.86 26.62 14.93
CA CYS A 675 -38.56 26.51 16.20
C CYS A 675 -39.86 27.30 16.22
N SER A 676 -39.88 28.51 15.65
CA SER A 676 -41.08 29.36 15.60
C SER A 676 -42.18 28.82 14.68
N THR A 677 -41.80 28.21 13.56
CA THR A 677 -42.70 27.59 12.58
C THR A 677 -43.06 26.14 12.93
N ASN A 678 -42.37 25.56 13.92
CA ASN A 678 -42.45 24.15 14.29
C ASN A 678 -42.18 23.18 13.12
N ALA A 679 -41.42 23.63 12.11
CA ALA A 679 -41.05 22.87 10.91
C ALA A 679 -39.76 22.05 11.15
N TRP A 680 -39.77 21.21 12.17
CA TRP A 680 -38.56 20.48 12.61
C TRP A 680 -38.12 19.42 11.59
N PRO A 681 -36.81 19.23 11.39
CA PRO A 681 -36.28 18.03 10.75
C PRO A 681 -36.81 16.76 11.41
N GLU A 682 -37.14 15.73 10.63
CA GLU A 682 -37.70 14.48 11.16
C GLU A 682 -36.77 13.79 12.18
N THR A 683 -35.45 13.90 11.97
CA THR A 683 -34.42 13.39 12.87
C THR A 683 -34.52 13.99 14.27
N TRP A 684 -34.86 15.28 14.39
CA TRP A 684 -34.95 15.98 15.66
C TRP A 684 -36.07 15.47 16.55
N LYS A 685 -37.19 15.02 15.96
CA LYS A 685 -38.36 14.57 16.74
C LYS A 685 -38.02 13.37 17.63
N ALA A 686 -37.23 12.43 17.12
CA ALA A 686 -36.81 11.26 17.88
C ALA A 686 -35.76 11.61 18.95
N ASP A 687 -34.83 12.51 18.62
CA ASP A 687 -33.76 12.90 19.54
C ASP A 687 -34.23 13.83 20.67
N ALA A 688 -35.32 14.56 20.45
CA ALA A 688 -35.91 15.43 21.47
C ALA A 688 -36.34 14.68 22.73
N ILE A 689 -36.86 13.47 22.56
CA ILE A 689 -37.25 12.61 23.69
C ILE A 689 -35.99 12.21 24.47
N LYS A 690 -34.95 11.74 23.76
CA LYS A 690 -33.70 11.28 24.39
C LYS A 690 -33.04 12.40 25.19
N LEU A 691 -32.85 13.56 24.56
CA LEU A 691 -32.20 14.72 25.19
C LEU A 691 -33.00 15.26 26.39
N ALA A 692 -34.33 15.25 26.32
CA ALA A 692 -35.20 15.63 27.43
C ALA A 692 -35.03 14.68 28.65
N TYR A 693 -34.97 13.37 28.41
CA TYR A 693 -34.76 12.39 29.46
C TYR A 693 -33.35 12.47 30.05
N GLU A 694 -32.34 12.69 29.21
CA GLU A 694 -30.96 12.88 29.66
C GLU A 694 -30.82 14.12 30.54
N LEU A 695 -31.39 15.25 30.13
CA LEU A 695 -31.39 16.46 30.94
C LEU A 695 -32.10 16.25 32.29
N ALA A 696 -33.27 15.60 32.29
CA ALA A 696 -34.00 15.26 33.52
C ALA A 696 -33.20 14.34 34.45
N ARG A 697 -32.46 13.38 33.88
CA ARG A 697 -31.57 12.47 34.60
C ARG A 697 -30.44 13.23 35.29
N HIS A 698 -29.81 14.18 34.60
CA HIS A 698 -28.76 15.02 35.18
C HIS A 698 -29.29 16.02 36.20
N GLU A 699 -30.51 16.57 36.04
CA GLU A 699 -31.17 17.36 37.10
C GLU A 699 -31.40 16.53 38.37
N CYS A 700 -31.82 15.26 38.24
CA CYS A 700 -31.97 14.34 39.38
C CYS A 700 -30.63 13.97 40.03
N LEU A 701 -29.57 13.78 39.22
CA LEU A 701 -28.25 13.47 39.73
C LEU A 701 -27.67 14.64 40.54
N ALA A 702 -27.79 15.87 40.02
CA ALA A 702 -27.38 17.07 40.74
C ALA A 702 -28.11 17.19 42.08
N TYR A 703 -29.42 16.88 42.11
CA TYR A 703 -30.20 16.88 43.34
C TYR A 703 -29.79 15.82 44.35
N LEU A 704 -29.45 14.62 43.89
CA LEU A 704 -28.89 13.60 44.75
C LEU A 704 -27.55 14.05 45.36
N GLN A 705 -26.68 14.67 44.57
CA GLN A 705 -25.38 15.19 45.03
C GLN A 705 -25.56 16.27 46.10
N LEU A 706 -26.52 17.20 45.91
CA LEU A 706 -26.88 18.19 46.92
C LEU A 706 -27.38 17.53 48.20
N CYS A 707 -28.33 16.60 48.11
CA CYS A 707 -28.89 15.94 49.29
C CYS A 707 -27.83 15.18 50.11
N VAL A 708 -26.86 14.58 49.42
CA VAL A 708 -25.72 13.88 50.00
C VAL A 708 -24.74 14.85 50.65
N SER A 709 -24.41 15.96 49.99
CA SER A 709 -23.46 16.95 50.49
C SER A 709 -23.99 17.67 51.73
N GLU A 710 -25.26 18.08 51.73
CA GLU A 710 -25.94 18.70 52.89
C GLU A 710 -25.90 17.83 54.15
N ARG A 711 -25.88 16.50 53.98
CA ARG A 711 -25.90 15.52 55.06
C ARG A 711 -24.52 14.91 55.33
N HIS A 712 -23.48 15.40 54.65
CA HIS A 712 -22.12 14.87 54.71
C HIS A 712 -22.04 13.34 54.51
N LEU A 713 -22.87 12.80 53.63
CA LEU A 713 -22.90 11.36 53.31
C LEU A 713 -21.91 11.04 52.19
N GLN A 714 -21.54 9.77 52.07
CA GLN A 714 -20.83 9.31 50.86
C GLN A 714 -21.82 9.16 49.71
N ALA A 715 -21.49 9.75 48.55
CA ALA A 715 -22.30 9.62 47.35
C ALA A 715 -22.36 8.17 46.85
N PRO A 716 -23.52 7.70 46.35
CA PRO A 716 -23.60 6.40 45.69
C PRO A 716 -22.81 6.38 44.37
N PRO A 717 -22.36 5.20 43.91
CA PRO A 717 -21.73 5.07 42.59
C PRO A 717 -22.66 5.59 41.48
N THR A 718 -22.16 6.52 40.65
CA THR A 718 -22.93 7.25 39.63
C THR A 718 -23.76 6.32 38.74
N VAL A 719 -23.16 5.23 38.23
CA VAL A 719 -23.84 4.26 37.36
C VAL A 719 -25.08 3.65 38.03
N LYS A 720 -24.99 3.28 39.32
CA LYS A 720 -26.11 2.69 40.06
C LYS A 720 -27.20 3.71 40.35
N ALA A 721 -26.81 4.95 40.67
CA ALA A 721 -27.76 6.03 40.89
C ALA A 721 -28.55 6.34 39.62
N LEU A 722 -27.86 6.43 38.48
CA LEU A 722 -28.49 6.71 37.19
C LEU A 722 -29.47 5.62 36.77
N LEU A 723 -29.16 4.33 36.96
CA LEU A 723 -30.11 3.23 36.67
C LEU A 723 -31.42 3.35 37.48
N MET A 724 -31.33 3.75 38.75
CA MET A 724 -32.50 3.97 39.59
C MET A 724 -33.28 5.21 39.15
N ILE A 725 -32.58 6.30 38.80
CA ILE A 725 -33.18 7.54 38.27
C ILE A 725 -33.91 7.26 36.94
N ASP A 726 -33.28 6.56 36.01
CA ASP A 726 -33.85 6.21 34.70
C ASP A 726 -35.12 5.37 34.88
N SER A 727 -35.08 4.40 35.79
CA SER A 727 -36.27 3.63 36.19
C SER A 727 -37.37 4.54 36.73
N ALA A 728 -37.04 5.48 37.61
CA ALA A 728 -38.03 6.39 38.20
C ALA A 728 -38.67 7.33 37.16
N LEU A 729 -37.86 7.96 36.30
CA LEU A 729 -38.29 8.88 35.25
C LEU A 729 -39.19 8.24 34.20
N ALA A 730 -39.17 6.91 34.05
CA ALA A 730 -40.07 6.18 33.16
C ALA A 730 -41.56 6.37 33.51
N LYS A 731 -41.90 6.70 34.77
CA LYS A 731 -43.29 6.89 35.23
C LYS A 731 -43.54 8.16 36.04
N PHE A 732 -42.51 8.76 36.61
CA PHE A 732 -42.63 9.89 37.54
C PHE A 732 -41.97 11.15 36.96
N SER A 733 -42.41 12.33 37.41
CA SER A 733 -41.78 13.61 37.07
C SER A 733 -40.46 13.82 37.82
N VAL A 734 -39.61 14.74 37.35
CA VAL A 734 -38.36 15.12 38.04
C VAL A 734 -38.64 15.52 39.51
N SER A 735 -39.67 16.32 39.75
CA SER A 735 -40.09 16.73 41.10
C SER A 735 -40.47 15.56 42.01
N GLN A 736 -41.07 14.50 41.47
CA GLN A 736 -41.40 13.28 42.21
C GLN A 736 -40.16 12.42 42.45
N VAL A 737 -39.25 12.34 41.47
CA VAL A 737 -37.97 11.65 41.63
C VAL A 737 -37.13 12.32 42.72
N PHE A 738 -37.13 13.65 42.81
CA PHE A 738 -36.49 14.39 43.90
C PHE A 738 -37.02 13.92 45.26
N ASN A 739 -38.33 13.72 45.41
CA ASN A 739 -38.89 13.21 46.66
C ASN A 739 -38.31 11.83 47.02
N PHE A 740 -38.23 10.89 46.07
CA PHE A 740 -37.64 9.58 46.33
C PHE A 740 -36.16 9.67 46.74
N LEU A 741 -35.37 10.52 46.07
CA LEU A 741 -33.96 10.72 46.38
C LEU A 741 -33.77 11.35 47.78
N TRP A 742 -34.59 12.34 48.13
CA TRP A 742 -34.58 12.95 49.46
C TRP A 742 -34.97 11.94 50.55
N GLN A 743 -36.01 11.13 50.33
CA GLN A 743 -36.39 10.07 51.27
C GLN A 743 -35.27 9.02 51.43
N GLY A 744 -34.59 8.68 50.33
CA GLY A 744 -33.45 7.76 50.34
C GLY A 744 -32.29 8.29 51.19
N THR A 745 -31.90 9.55 50.99
CA THR A 745 -30.83 10.20 51.74
C THR A 745 -31.18 10.43 53.21
N ALA A 746 -32.43 10.82 53.51
CA ALA A 746 -32.92 10.95 54.88
C ALA A 746 -32.89 9.61 55.64
N GLY A 747 -33.41 8.53 55.04
CA GLY A 747 -33.41 7.20 55.67
C GLY A 747 -32.01 6.62 55.85
N ALA A 748 -31.08 6.92 54.94
CA ALA A 748 -29.68 6.52 55.09
C ALA A 748 -28.96 7.28 56.22
N SER A 749 -29.22 8.59 56.35
CA SER A 749 -28.68 9.42 57.44
C SER A 749 -29.15 8.93 58.82
N GLU A 750 -30.44 8.63 58.96
CA GLU A 750 -31.01 8.04 60.19
C GLU A 750 -30.39 6.67 60.52
N SER A 751 -30.19 5.84 59.49
CA SER A 751 -29.53 4.53 59.63
C SER A 751 -28.05 4.64 60.01
N GLN A 752 -27.35 5.69 59.56
CA GLN A 752 -25.96 5.94 59.93
C GLN A 752 -25.84 6.32 61.41
N GLY A 753 -26.74 7.19 61.90
CA GLY A 753 -26.80 7.60 63.31
C GLY A 753 -27.14 6.45 64.27
N THR A 754 -27.97 5.49 63.83
CA THR A 754 -28.45 4.39 64.67
C THR A 754 -27.60 3.11 64.59
N LYS A 755 -27.01 2.78 63.43
CA LYS A 755 -26.38 1.46 63.16
C LYS A 755 -24.87 1.49 62.88
N ARG A 756 -24.17 2.62 63.06
CA ARG A 756 -22.73 2.79 62.77
C ARG A 756 -22.30 2.17 61.43
N LEU A 757 -23.04 2.49 60.36
CA LEU A 757 -22.77 1.97 59.02
C LEU A 757 -21.47 2.53 58.45
N SER A 758 -20.73 1.72 57.69
CA SER A 758 -19.58 2.21 56.93
C SER A 758 -20.04 3.12 55.78
N PRO A 759 -19.17 4.04 55.30
CA PRO A 759 -19.50 4.97 54.21
C PRO A 759 -20.10 4.29 52.96
N ALA A 760 -19.54 3.14 52.54
CA ALA A 760 -20.05 2.36 51.41
C ALA A 760 -21.44 1.73 51.67
N HIS A 761 -21.73 1.33 52.91
CA HIS A 761 -23.05 0.83 53.28
C HIS A 761 -24.10 1.95 53.32
N VAL A 762 -23.70 3.18 53.72
CA VAL A 762 -24.56 4.37 53.66
C VAL A 762 -24.93 4.68 52.21
N ALA A 763 -23.95 4.71 51.30
CA ALA A 763 -24.16 4.91 49.87
C ALA A 763 -25.17 3.92 49.26
N ASN A 764 -25.03 2.62 49.57
CA ASN A 764 -25.98 1.60 49.11
C ASN A 764 -27.37 1.72 49.78
N ALA A 765 -27.41 2.15 51.04
CA ALA A 765 -28.67 2.34 51.77
C ALA A 765 -29.51 3.48 51.18
N ILE A 766 -28.89 4.54 50.64
CA ILE A 766 -29.58 5.63 49.93
C ILE A 766 -30.40 5.06 48.76
N LEU A 767 -29.72 4.37 47.83
CA LEU A 767 -30.37 3.82 46.64
C LEU A 767 -31.40 2.74 47.00
N ARG A 768 -31.09 1.86 47.96
CA ARG A 768 -32.02 0.81 48.39
C ARG A 768 -33.31 1.40 48.95
N THR A 769 -33.21 2.42 49.80
CA THR A 769 -34.38 3.06 50.42
C THR A 769 -35.20 3.80 49.37
N ALA A 770 -34.55 4.56 48.48
CA ALA A 770 -35.22 5.24 47.38
C ALA A 770 -35.93 4.25 46.43
N GLN A 771 -35.29 3.12 46.10
CA GLN A 771 -35.85 2.07 45.27
C GLN A 771 -37.05 1.39 45.93
N GLN A 772 -36.97 1.05 47.23
CA GLN A 772 -38.10 0.49 47.97
C GLN A 772 -39.32 1.41 47.95
N ARG A 773 -39.10 2.73 48.09
CA ARG A 773 -40.17 3.75 48.01
C ARG A 773 -40.74 3.86 46.60
N LEU A 774 -39.88 3.83 45.59
CA LEU A 774 -40.29 3.81 44.18
C LEU A 774 -41.16 2.60 43.86
N ASP A 775 -40.75 1.39 44.28
CA ASP A 775 -41.47 0.15 44.02
C ASP A 775 -42.80 0.10 44.78
N SER A 776 -42.82 0.59 46.02
CA SER A 776 -44.08 0.74 46.79
C SER A 776 -45.06 1.66 46.06
N ALA A 777 -44.59 2.82 45.58
CA ALA A 777 -45.43 3.76 44.84
C ALA A 777 -45.98 3.16 43.53
N ARG A 778 -45.19 2.30 42.84
CA ARG A 778 -45.61 1.60 41.62
C ARG A 778 -46.66 0.53 41.87
N MET A 779 -46.47 -0.28 42.93
CA MET A 779 -47.37 -1.39 43.26
C MET A 779 -48.70 -0.91 43.84
N GLU A 780 -48.68 0.16 44.62
CA GLU A 780 -49.86 0.68 45.33
C GLU A 780 -50.62 1.77 44.53
N HIS A 781 -50.15 2.13 43.32
CA HIS A 781 -50.66 3.27 42.54
C HIS A 781 -50.79 4.57 43.36
N ARG A 782 -49.88 4.77 44.32
CA ARG A 782 -49.97 5.86 45.29
C ARG A 782 -49.59 7.20 44.64
N GLU A 783 -50.39 8.24 44.87
CA GLU A 783 -50.02 9.59 44.45
C GLU A 783 -48.75 10.07 45.19
N VAL A 784 -47.72 10.38 44.42
CA VAL A 784 -46.44 10.89 44.95
C VAL A 784 -46.43 12.40 44.80
N LYS A 785 -46.32 13.11 45.93
CA LYS A 785 -46.19 14.57 45.92
C LYS A 785 -44.82 14.97 45.38
N GLY A 786 -44.78 15.82 44.36
CA GLY A 786 -43.53 16.39 43.85
C GLY A 786 -42.92 17.42 44.80
N PHE A 787 -41.60 17.53 44.79
CA PHE A 787 -40.86 18.57 45.49
C PHE A 787 -40.74 19.85 44.66
N LYS A 788 -40.51 20.98 45.34
CA LYS A 788 -40.13 22.22 44.65
C LYS A 788 -38.64 22.17 44.33
N ARG A 789 -38.23 22.83 43.25
CA ARG A 789 -36.82 22.98 42.88
C ARG A 789 -36.08 23.79 43.97
N PRO A 790 -34.99 23.27 44.57
CA PRO A 790 -34.16 24.03 45.49
C PRO A 790 -33.46 25.20 44.79
N GLN A 791 -33.09 26.24 45.54
CA GLN A 791 -32.40 27.40 44.99
C GLN A 791 -30.98 27.04 44.49
N GLU A 792 -30.36 26.04 45.12
CA GLU A 792 -29.01 25.53 44.82
C GLU A 792 -28.97 24.74 43.52
N ILE A 793 -30.12 24.24 43.05
CA ILE A 793 -30.25 23.54 41.76
C ILE A 793 -31.17 24.35 40.88
N MET A 794 -30.67 25.52 40.50
CA MET A 794 -31.34 26.36 39.53
C MET A 794 -31.50 25.61 38.21
N ARG A 795 -32.56 25.97 37.50
CA ARG A 795 -32.78 25.47 36.15
C ARG A 795 -31.65 25.96 35.25
N SER A 796 -31.05 25.05 34.49
CA SER A 796 -29.92 25.37 33.63
C SER A 796 -30.34 26.05 32.32
N GLN A 797 -29.40 26.75 31.66
CA GLN A 797 -29.64 27.36 30.34
C GLN A 797 -30.00 26.32 29.28
N LEU A 798 -29.41 25.12 29.33
CA LEU A 798 -29.82 23.99 28.49
C LEU A 798 -31.28 23.60 28.74
N SER A 799 -31.72 23.58 30.01
CA SER A 799 -33.10 23.25 30.37
C SER A 799 -34.10 24.31 29.92
N TYR A 800 -33.76 25.60 30.04
CA TYR A 800 -34.54 26.68 29.44
C TYR A 800 -34.63 26.54 27.93
N THR A 801 -33.49 26.34 27.26
CA THR A 801 -33.45 26.24 25.80
C THR A 801 -34.27 25.05 25.31
N LEU A 802 -34.05 23.84 25.83
CA LEU A 802 -34.77 22.66 25.35
C LEU A 802 -36.28 22.73 25.66
N HIS A 803 -36.64 22.99 26.92
CA HIS A 803 -38.04 22.83 27.33
C HIS A 803 -38.90 24.07 27.07
N ASP A 804 -38.34 25.27 27.05
CA ASP A 804 -39.15 26.48 26.80
C ASP A 804 -39.13 26.83 25.33
N PHE A 805 -37.96 26.80 24.72
CA PHE A 805 -37.78 27.28 23.34
C PHE A 805 -38.08 26.22 22.29
N PHE A 806 -37.53 25.00 22.43
CA PHE A 806 -37.80 23.93 21.47
C PHE A 806 -39.14 23.25 21.78
N LEU A 807 -39.33 22.73 23.00
CA LEU A 807 -40.47 21.86 23.30
C LEU A 807 -41.74 22.61 23.76
N GLY A 808 -41.63 23.85 24.22
CA GLY A 808 -42.76 24.59 24.79
C GLY A 808 -43.41 23.92 26.01
N PHE A 809 -42.68 23.03 26.69
CA PHE A 809 -43.13 22.39 27.93
C PHE A 809 -43.04 23.32 29.13
N GLY A 810 -42.13 24.30 29.12
CA GLY A 810 -41.98 25.15 30.29
C GLY A 810 -41.45 24.38 31.50
N ASP A 811 -41.79 24.86 32.69
CA ASP A 811 -41.55 24.16 33.96
C ASP A 811 -42.45 22.92 34.16
N ARG A 812 -43.36 22.63 33.20
CA ARG A 812 -44.14 21.39 33.25
C ARG A 812 -43.27 20.16 33.08
N SER A 813 -42.12 20.27 32.40
CA SER A 813 -41.14 19.17 32.30
C SER A 813 -40.58 18.74 33.65
N TYR A 814 -40.56 19.66 34.63
CA TYR A 814 -40.15 19.36 36.00
C TYR A 814 -41.27 18.72 36.82
N THR A 815 -42.52 19.18 36.62
CA THR A 815 -43.65 18.84 37.48
C THR A 815 -44.54 17.70 36.97
N GLN A 816 -44.46 17.36 35.68
CA GLN A 816 -45.23 16.28 35.04
C GLN A 816 -44.31 15.21 34.43
N PRO A 817 -44.75 13.95 34.32
CA PRO A 817 -43.97 12.91 33.65
C PRO A 817 -43.73 13.25 32.17
N LEU A 818 -42.47 13.15 31.71
CA LEU A 818 -42.10 13.47 30.33
C LEU A 818 -42.90 12.67 29.29
N ALA A 819 -43.15 11.38 29.54
CA ALA A 819 -43.97 10.53 28.69
C ALA A 819 -45.38 11.11 28.46
N ALA A 820 -45.99 11.72 29.48
CA ALA A 820 -47.31 12.35 29.36
C ALA A 820 -47.24 13.61 28.49
N LEU A 821 -46.21 14.44 28.65
CA LEU A 821 -46.01 15.66 27.87
C LEU A 821 -45.77 15.38 26.38
N PHE A 822 -44.95 14.38 26.05
CA PHE A 822 -44.73 13.98 24.66
C PHE A 822 -45.99 13.36 24.03
N THR A 823 -46.78 12.60 24.80
CA THR A 823 -48.08 12.08 24.32
C THR A 823 -49.05 13.22 24.03
N GLU A 824 -49.15 14.22 24.92
CA GLU A 824 -49.99 15.40 24.72
C GLU A 824 -49.58 16.20 23.47
N ARG A 825 -48.27 16.42 23.27
CA ARG A 825 -47.73 17.11 22.10
C ARG A 825 -48.06 16.38 20.80
N ASN A 826 -47.90 15.06 20.76
CA ASN A 826 -48.23 14.24 19.59
C ASN A 826 -49.74 14.31 19.25
N ASN A 827 -50.60 14.33 20.26
CA ASN A 827 -52.05 14.44 20.08
C ASN A 827 -52.48 15.82 19.57
N ARG A 828 -51.83 16.90 20.02
CA ARG A 828 -52.10 18.26 19.51
C ARG A 828 -51.73 18.42 18.04
N HIS A 829 -50.68 17.72 17.56
CA HIS A 829 -50.31 17.75 16.14
C HIS A 829 -51.26 16.94 15.23
N HIS A 830 -51.96 15.93 15.75
CA HIS A 830 -52.94 15.15 14.98
C HIS A 830 -54.32 15.84 14.81
N HIS A 831 -54.62 16.87 15.60
CA HIS A 831 -55.90 17.61 15.51
C HIS A 831 -55.77 18.99 14.84
N GLY A 832 -54.55 19.44 14.51
CA GLY A 832 -54.29 20.69 13.79
C GLY A 832 -54.16 20.55 12.26
N GLY A 833 -54.33 19.34 11.70
CA GLY A 833 -54.25 19.08 10.25
C GLY A 833 -55.59 19.12 9.51
N ALA A 834 -56.66 19.56 10.17
CA ALA A 834 -57.99 19.73 9.58
C ALA A 834 -58.55 21.12 9.95
N SER A 835 -57.90 22.17 9.44
CA SER A 835 -58.48 23.51 9.32
C SER A 835 -57.86 24.23 8.13
#